data_AF-G8JPV0-F1
#
_entry.id   AF-G8JPV0-F1
#
_cell.length_a   1.000
_cell.length_b   1.000
_cell.length_c   1.000
_cell.angle_alpha   90.00
_cell.angle_beta   90.00
_cell.angle_gamma   90.00
#
_symmetry.space_group_name_H-M   'P 1'
#
loop_
_entity.id
_entity.type
_entity.pdbx_description
1 polymer ?
#
loop_
_entity_poly.entity_id
_entity_poly.type
_entity_poly.pdbx_seq_one_letter_code
_entity_poly.pdbx_strand_id
1 'polypeptide(L)'
;MKYTNEVYEWYVAKEFPTLDGLTPKPVRIRLVRLSGYSAISIAAVVICVLIPLVNYLKLNKQAFRLKHNWRHHFLRNRIWIDRVLFCRHQSLRSGFLWAIVGACCTFVYCNNDLVVIAKRLGRVSVAFMPPLFFLTLRPSPLPHTLYLSLLPLHKWLGRVIVLQATVHGALYIWWDLKSGNVPHLVELANIWGMLVTALFLIIVVSSLPFIRRWWFPVFYYIHYLGTWATVVLVQLHSRPPATIYTAASVAILLFQIWYRAVNTKHTTVTIVPISPCMSMMEFPMSAVAKTPILPASHVRINVYPTGLFKRVLQFAVPLQHPFTLASLPTDDTVRLIVRRSKFPLINNGKYHVTGAIDPKIDFISKPKKSRDHNSPLSSPALHPFQIRTPFLRNSPLHYIVDASRILMVVGGSAISFGLPLLNILNFNGVHVRLIWVSRDYRDLRVLSYFKCNFDGLEIYITGVTGDEQDLEIDYVDYQEAENLNVPGVKPLEQKPPLVGCIGTPELTKKGSLMATVSANYGSISRRSINKVDLQNNSSNPGTNSISPVRYQELVDHGESDGNDEVDFTELFSSKRGKGLSSLEPNTVDTFLTKESVFRKPKLIDPPEYEVFEDDLELGEDGSRNNKLTVPTGAKLYFGRPLLSPRDYHWCLQKDCVGPSETGQCCQPNNEDGLHVDDLAKVWIIAAGPQGLVNATRRWANDGGLHFHEESFSI
;
A
#
# COMPACT_ATOMS: atom_id res chain seq x y z
N MET A 1 -41.36 -14.40 18.89
CA MET A 1 -40.48 -13.50 19.67
C MET A 1 -40.34 -13.99 21.12
N LYS A 2 -39.70 -15.17 21.35
CA LYS A 2 -39.37 -15.72 22.68
C LYS A 2 -37.90 -16.19 22.75
N TYR A 3 -37.02 -15.63 21.90
CA TYR A 3 -35.79 -16.31 21.46
C TYR A 3 -34.47 -15.53 21.71
N THR A 4 -34.46 -14.51 22.57
CA THR A 4 -33.28 -13.64 22.74
C THR A 4 -32.86 -13.29 24.18
N ASN A 5 -33.48 -13.86 25.22
CA ASN A 5 -33.36 -13.31 26.59
C ASN A 5 -32.55 -14.14 27.61
N GLU A 6 -31.93 -15.28 27.29
CA GLU A 6 -31.24 -16.10 28.32
C GLU A 6 -30.05 -15.37 29.00
N VAL A 7 -29.20 -14.66 28.24
CA VAL A 7 -28.04 -13.94 28.81
C VAL A 7 -28.47 -12.73 29.65
N TYR A 8 -29.55 -12.08 29.23
CA TYR A 8 -30.16 -10.97 29.98
C TYR A 8 -30.79 -11.49 31.27
N GLU A 9 -31.43 -12.65 31.23
CA GLU A 9 -31.99 -13.29 32.42
C GLU A 9 -30.92 -13.76 33.41
N TRP A 10 -29.73 -14.21 32.98
CA TRP A 10 -28.62 -14.44 33.91
C TRP A 10 -28.20 -13.18 34.67
N TYR A 11 -28.13 -12.06 33.94
CA TYR A 11 -27.74 -10.77 34.51
C TYR A 11 -28.81 -10.23 35.48
N VAL A 12 -30.09 -10.39 35.14
CA VAL A 12 -31.23 -9.92 35.95
C VAL A 12 -31.52 -10.83 37.14
N ALA A 13 -31.45 -12.15 36.96
CA ALA A 13 -31.74 -13.14 38.00
C ALA A 13 -30.56 -13.37 38.96
N LYS A 14 -29.33 -12.92 38.63
CA LYS A 14 -28.08 -13.25 39.34
C LYS A 14 -27.79 -14.76 39.45
N GLU A 15 -28.49 -15.59 38.68
CA GLU A 15 -28.28 -17.03 38.62
C GLU A 15 -27.22 -17.34 37.56
N PHE A 16 -26.01 -17.63 38.03
CA PHE A 16 -24.90 -18.07 37.17
C PHE A 16 -25.08 -19.54 36.76
N PRO A 17 -24.55 -19.98 35.60
CA PRO A 17 -24.64 -21.36 35.15
C PRO A 17 -24.10 -22.32 36.22
N THR A 18 -24.88 -23.34 36.58
CA THR A 18 -24.50 -24.28 37.66
C THR A 18 -23.66 -25.45 37.12
N LEU A 19 -22.93 -26.10 38.03
CA LEU A 19 -21.97 -27.16 37.73
C LEU A 19 -22.62 -28.56 37.66
N ASP A 20 -23.94 -28.64 37.68
CA ASP A 20 -24.63 -29.90 38.02
C ASP A 20 -24.82 -30.83 36.81
N GLY A 21 -24.36 -30.42 35.62
CA GLY A 21 -24.45 -31.23 34.41
C GLY A 21 -25.88 -31.65 34.07
N LEU A 22 -26.84 -30.75 34.30
CA LEU A 22 -28.28 -30.97 34.18
C LEU A 22 -28.69 -31.46 32.79
N THR A 23 -27.88 -31.20 31.75
CA THR A 23 -28.20 -31.62 30.38
C THR A 23 -27.79 -33.06 30.07
N PRO A 24 -28.71 -33.90 29.54
CA PRO A 24 -28.38 -35.26 29.14
C PRO A 24 -27.23 -35.31 28.12
N LYS A 25 -26.33 -36.30 28.27
CA LYS A 25 -25.18 -36.53 27.36
C LYS A 25 -25.51 -36.48 25.86
N PRO A 26 -26.58 -37.13 25.33
CA PRO A 26 -26.89 -37.07 23.90
C PRO A 26 -27.29 -35.66 23.43
N VAL A 27 -28.07 -34.95 24.25
CA VAL A 27 -28.50 -33.57 23.97
C VAL A 27 -27.28 -32.64 23.92
N ARG A 28 -26.38 -32.77 24.90
CA ARG A 28 -25.13 -32.00 24.96
C ARG A 28 -24.24 -32.23 23.73
N ILE A 29 -24.09 -33.46 23.26
CA ILE A 29 -23.31 -33.76 22.04
C ILE A 29 -23.94 -33.08 20.82
N ARG A 30 -25.26 -33.13 20.69
CA ARG A 30 -25.99 -32.46 19.59
C ARG A 30 -25.79 -30.94 19.63
N LEU A 31 -25.93 -30.32 20.80
CA LEU A 31 -25.74 -28.88 21.00
C LEU A 31 -24.32 -28.44 20.65
N VAL A 32 -23.30 -29.19 21.06
CA VAL A 32 -21.89 -28.91 20.76
C VAL A 32 -21.61 -29.03 19.25
N ARG A 33 -22.15 -30.06 18.58
CA ARG A 33 -22.00 -30.19 17.12
C ARG A 33 -22.68 -29.02 16.39
N LEU A 34 -23.89 -28.66 16.80
CA LEU A 34 -24.64 -27.55 16.22
C LEU A 34 -23.88 -26.23 16.35
N SER A 35 -23.33 -25.91 17.52
CA SER A 35 -22.52 -24.70 17.70
C SER A 35 -21.27 -24.69 16.80
N GLY A 36 -20.63 -25.84 16.60
CA GLY A 36 -19.49 -25.98 15.69
C GLY A 36 -19.88 -25.74 14.23
N TYR A 37 -21.01 -26.30 13.77
CA TYR A 37 -21.51 -26.06 12.41
C TYR A 37 -21.94 -24.60 12.22
N SER A 38 -22.65 -24.02 13.18
CA SER A 38 -23.01 -22.60 13.13
C SER A 38 -21.77 -21.71 13.07
N ALA A 39 -20.73 -21.99 13.86
CA ALA A 39 -19.49 -21.21 13.87
C ALA A 39 -18.80 -21.22 12.50
N ILE A 40 -18.57 -22.40 11.90
CA ILE A 40 -17.92 -22.48 10.58
C ILE A 40 -18.79 -21.87 9.47
N SER A 41 -20.11 -22.06 9.51
CA SER A 41 -21.03 -21.48 8.52
C SER A 41 -21.05 -19.96 8.59
N ILE A 42 -21.16 -19.37 9.79
CA ILE A 42 -21.11 -17.92 9.96
C ILE A 42 -19.75 -17.37 9.51
N ALA A 43 -18.65 -18.02 9.91
CA ALA A 43 -17.31 -17.61 9.46
C ALA A 43 -17.17 -17.68 7.93
N ALA A 44 -17.70 -18.73 7.29
CA ALA A 44 -17.69 -18.87 5.83
C ALA A 44 -18.52 -17.78 5.14
N VAL A 45 -19.69 -17.42 5.67
CA VAL A 45 -20.50 -16.31 5.12
C VAL A 45 -19.77 -14.97 5.25
N VAL A 46 -19.18 -14.69 6.41
CA VAL A 46 -18.41 -13.46 6.64
C VAL A 46 -17.22 -13.39 5.66
N ILE A 47 -16.47 -14.48 5.50
CA ILE A 47 -15.24 -14.47 4.71
C ILE A 47 -15.51 -14.56 3.21
N CYS A 48 -16.38 -15.47 2.78
CA CYS A 48 -16.59 -15.77 1.37
C CYS A 48 -17.69 -14.94 0.71
N VAL A 49 -18.59 -14.31 1.48
CA VAL A 49 -19.69 -13.50 0.94
C VAL A 49 -19.53 -12.03 1.31
N LEU A 50 -19.44 -11.71 2.60
CA LEU A 50 -19.46 -10.33 3.06
C LEU A 50 -18.20 -9.55 2.62
N ILE A 51 -17.00 -10.14 2.73
CA ILE A 51 -15.76 -9.47 2.30
C ILE A 51 -15.77 -9.17 0.79
N PRO A 52 -16.02 -10.15 -0.10
CA PRO A 52 -16.18 -9.88 -1.53
C PRO A 52 -17.26 -8.86 -1.84
N LEU A 53 -18.43 -8.94 -1.19
CA LEU A 53 -19.52 -8.00 -1.40
C LEU A 53 -19.11 -6.57 -1.05
N VAL A 54 -18.46 -6.35 0.09
CA VAL A 54 -17.95 -5.04 0.48
C VAL A 54 -16.91 -4.53 -0.51
N ASN A 55 -16.02 -5.41 -1.00
CA ASN A 55 -15.02 -5.04 -1.99
C ASN A 55 -15.65 -4.71 -3.35
N TYR A 56 -16.70 -5.42 -3.75
CA TYR A 56 -17.46 -5.14 -4.97
C TYR A 56 -18.23 -3.82 -4.85
N LEU A 57 -18.90 -3.58 -3.72
CA LEU A 57 -19.61 -2.32 -3.47
C LEU A 57 -18.67 -1.12 -3.51
N LYS A 58 -17.41 -1.25 -3.07
CA LYS A 58 -16.42 -0.17 -3.18
C LYS A 58 -16.11 0.23 -4.64
N LEU A 59 -16.31 -0.66 -5.60
CA LEU A 59 -16.11 -0.38 -7.02
C LEU A 59 -17.30 0.36 -7.64
N ASN A 60 -18.48 0.30 -7.02
CA ASN A 60 -19.68 0.91 -7.58
C ASN A 60 -19.74 2.41 -7.28
N LYS A 61 -19.86 3.23 -8.33
CA LYS A 61 -19.98 4.70 -8.25
C LYS A 61 -21.12 5.15 -7.33
N GLN A 62 -22.25 4.46 -7.35
CA GLN A 62 -23.40 4.79 -6.48
C GLN A 62 -23.09 4.56 -4.99
N ALA A 63 -22.39 3.48 -4.67
CA ALA A 63 -22.00 3.18 -3.30
C ALA A 63 -20.90 4.15 -2.83
N PHE A 64 -20.01 4.59 -3.72
CA PHE A 64 -19.08 5.69 -3.44
C PHE A 64 -19.84 6.99 -3.13
N ARG A 65 -20.78 7.40 -3.98
CA ARG A 65 -21.63 8.59 -3.74
C ARG A 65 -22.35 8.51 -2.40
N LEU A 66 -22.96 7.36 -2.10
CA LEU A 66 -23.69 7.16 -0.85
C LEU A 66 -22.77 7.21 0.38
N LYS A 67 -21.60 6.58 0.30
CA LYS A 67 -20.58 6.61 1.36
C LYS A 67 -20.02 8.02 1.56
N HIS A 68 -19.73 8.72 0.47
CA HIS A 68 -19.24 10.10 0.48
C HIS A 68 -20.28 11.01 1.13
N ASN A 69 -21.52 10.96 0.64
CA ASN A 69 -22.61 11.75 1.20
C ASN A 69 -22.84 11.43 2.68
N TRP A 70 -22.91 10.14 3.05
CA TRP A 70 -23.10 9.74 4.44
C TRP A 70 -21.97 10.27 5.36
N ARG A 71 -20.72 10.22 4.90
CA ARG A 71 -19.58 10.71 5.69
C ARG A 71 -19.56 12.24 5.79
N HIS A 72 -19.73 12.95 4.69
CA HIS A 72 -19.62 14.41 4.65
C HIS A 72 -20.88 15.14 5.13
N HIS A 73 -22.08 14.57 5.00
CA HIS A 73 -23.31 15.16 5.52
C HIS A 73 -23.63 14.72 6.95
N PHE A 74 -23.45 13.43 7.30
CA PHE A 74 -23.89 12.89 8.59
C PHE A 74 -22.77 12.82 9.63
N LEU A 75 -21.56 12.37 9.26
CA LEU A 75 -20.44 12.30 10.20
C LEU A 75 -19.76 13.66 10.44
N ARG A 76 -19.79 14.59 9.48
CA ARG A 76 -19.26 15.96 9.65
C ARG A 76 -19.91 16.72 10.81
N ASN A 77 -21.18 16.45 11.14
CA ASN A 77 -21.86 17.05 12.30
C ASN A 77 -21.73 16.23 13.60
N ARG A 78 -21.17 15.01 13.54
CA ARG A 78 -20.94 14.12 14.70
C ARG A 78 -19.47 13.71 14.82
N ILE A 79 -18.57 14.69 14.69
CA ILE A 79 -17.10 14.54 14.76
C ILE A 79 -16.64 13.82 16.03
N TRP A 80 -17.41 13.89 17.13
CA TRP A 80 -17.08 13.18 18.37
C TRP A 80 -17.07 11.65 18.20
N ILE A 81 -17.89 11.09 17.30
CA ILE A 81 -17.97 9.64 17.03
C ILE A 81 -16.80 9.19 16.15
N ASP A 82 -16.37 10.00 15.18
CA ASP A 82 -15.20 9.70 14.33
C ASP A 82 -13.87 9.80 15.11
N ARG A 83 -13.84 10.58 16.20
CA ARG A 83 -12.72 10.59 17.17
C ARG A 83 -12.66 9.35 18.07
N VAL A 84 -13.71 8.55 18.18
CA VAL A 84 -13.68 7.32 18.99
C VAL A 84 -12.73 6.32 18.32
N LEU A 85 -11.61 5.99 18.99
CA LEU A 85 -10.56 5.08 18.50
C LEU A 85 -11.10 3.77 17.89
N PHE A 86 -12.21 3.27 18.42
CA PHE A 86 -12.88 2.05 17.99
C PHE A 86 -13.37 2.10 16.53
N CYS A 87 -13.91 3.23 16.10
CA CYS A 87 -14.31 3.43 14.72
C CYS A 87 -13.08 3.61 13.83
N ARG A 88 -11.93 4.07 14.32
CA ARG A 88 -10.78 4.37 13.45
C ARG A 88 -9.90 3.16 13.12
N HIS A 89 -9.72 2.22 14.05
CA HIS A 89 -8.76 1.13 13.88
C HIS A 89 -9.40 -0.13 13.26
N GLN A 90 -8.99 -0.48 12.04
CA GLN A 90 -9.41 -1.72 11.35
C GLN A 90 -9.20 -2.98 12.19
N SER A 91 -8.14 -3.01 13.00
CA SER A 91 -7.85 -4.09 13.93
C SER A 91 -8.95 -4.27 14.98
N LEU A 92 -9.40 -3.20 15.62
CA LEU A 92 -10.43 -3.25 16.67
C LEU A 92 -11.77 -3.72 16.12
N ARG A 93 -12.15 -3.23 14.92
CA ARG A 93 -13.37 -3.67 14.22
C ARG A 93 -13.37 -5.18 13.96
N SER A 94 -12.26 -5.70 13.43
CA SER A 94 -12.09 -7.15 13.19
C SER A 94 -12.11 -7.96 14.48
N GLY A 95 -11.47 -7.45 15.54
CA GLY A 95 -11.47 -8.10 16.86
C GLY A 95 -12.87 -8.20 17.47
N PHE A 96 -13.62 -7.11 17.44
CA PHE A 96 -14.99 -7.06 17.94
C PHE A 96 -15.94 -7.97 17.17
N LEU A 97 -15.84 -7.99 15.83
CA LEU A 97 -16.62 -8.88 14.98
C LEU A 97 -16.42 -10.35 15.40
N TRP A 98 -15.17 -10.82 15.47
CA TRP A 98 -14.89 -12.21 15.82
C TRP A 98 -15.21 -12.54 17.28
N ALA A 99 -15.05 -11.58 18.19
CA ALA A 99 -15.44 -11.76 19.60
C ALA A 99 -16.95 -11.94 19.74
N ILE A 100 -17.77 -11.13 19.05
CA ILE A 100 -19.23 -11.29 19.03
C ILE A 100 -19.61 -12.62 18.43
N VAL A 101 -19.09 -12.95 17.24
CA VAL A 101 -19.43 -14.21 16.56
C VAL A 101 -19.06 -15.41 17.44
N GLY A 102 -17.85 -15.39 18.03
CA GLY A 102 -17.41 -16.42 18.97
C GLY A 102 -18.31 -16.52 20.20
N ALA A 103 -18.65 -15.40 20.83
CA ALA A 103 -19.53 -15.36 21.99
C ALA A 103 -20.95 -15.85 21.67
N CYS A 104 -21.55 -15.41 20.56
CA CYS A 104 -22.86 -15.88 20.12
C CYS A 104 -22.87 -17.39 19.88
N CYS A 105 -21.88 -17.94 19.17
CA CYS A 105 -21.78 -19.38 18.95
C CYS A 105 -21.56 -20.19 20.24
N THR A 106 -20.95 -19.58 21.27
CA THR A 106 -20.76 -20.23 22.57
C THR A 106 -22.02 -20.16 23.44
N PHE A 107 -22.61 -18.97 23.62
CA PHE A 107 -23.59 -18.69 24.68
C PHE A 107 -25.06 -18.82 24.27
N VAL A 108 -25.39 -18.88 22.98
CA VAL A 108 -26.78 -18.97 22.53
C VAL A 108 -27.37 -20.37 22.80
N TYR A 109 -28.47 -20.46 23.56
CA TYR A 109 -29.15 -21.71 23.97
C TYR A 109 -28.26 -22.63 24.81
N CYS A 110 -27.77 -22.15 25.96
CA CYS A 110 -26.87 -22.91 26.84
C CYS A 110 -27.56 -23.71 27.95
N ASN A 111 -28.88 -23.53 28.13
CA ASN A 111 -29.68 -24.21 29.16
C ASN A 111 -29.03 -24.14 30.56
N ASN A 112 -28.36 -23.02 30.87
CA ASN A 112 -27.65 -22.74 32.13
C ASN A 112 -26.61 -23.80 32.57
N ASP A 113 -26.10 -24.64 31.66
CA ASP A 113 -25.15 -25.72 31.98
C ASP A 113 -23.72 -25.30 31.62
N LEU A 114 -22.87 -25.14 32.64
CA LEU A 114 -21.48 -24.73 32.46
C LEU A 114 -20.65 -25.76 31.67
N VAL A 115 -20.98 -27.06 31.74
CA VAL A 115 -20.31 -28.10 30.96
C VAL A 115 -20.58 -27.93 29.47
N VAL A 116 -21.80 -27.53 29.12
CA VAL A 116 -22.17 -27.25 27.73
C VAL A 116 -21.34 -26.08 27.22
N ILE A 117 -21.27 -24.99 27.99
CA ILE A 117 -20.48 -23.79 27.66
C ILE A 117 -18.99 -24.17 27.48
N ALA A 118 -18.40 -24.90 28.43
CA ALA A 118 -17.01 -25.33 28.36
C ALA A 118 -16.74 -26.19 27.12
N LYS A 119 -17.61 -27.15 26.77
CA LYS A 119 -17.45 -27.97 25.56
C LYS A 119 -17.60 -27.17 24.27
N ARG A 120 -18.50 -26.17 24.26
CA ARG A 120 -18.70 -25.30 23.10
C ARG A 120 -17.50 -24.40 22.85
N LEU A 121 -16.89 -23.84 23.90
CA LEU A 121 -15.66 -23.05 23.77
C LEU A 121 -14.58 -23.82 22.99
N GLY A 122 -14.29 -25.07 23.39
CA GLY A 122 -13.34 -25.91 22.66
C GLY A 122 -13.79 -26.23 21.23
N ARG A 123 -15.08 -26.54 21.01
CA ARG A 123 -15.59 -26.89 19.67
C ARG A 123 -15.58 -25.70 18.70
N VAL A 124 -15.97 -24.52 19.16
CA VAL A 124 -16.01 -23.29 18.36
C VAL A 124 -14.59 -22.89 17.95
N SER A 125 -13.61 -22.97 18.86
CA SER A 125 -12.20 -22.79 18.54
C SER A 125 -11.73 -23.68 17.39
N VAL A 126 -12.06 -24.98 17.43
CA VAL A 126 -11.69 -25.94 16.38
C VAL A 126 -12.42 -25.66 15.06
N ALA A 127 -13.71 -25.28 15.13
CA ALA A 127 -14.49 -24.95 13.94
C ALA A 127 -13.99 -23.69 13.21
N PHE A 128 -13.33 -22.76 13.91
CA PHE A 128 -12.70 -21.59 13.30
C PHE A 128 -11.31 -21.85 12.72
N MET A 129 -10.69 -23.01 12.95
CA MET A 129 -9.36 -23.32 12.38
C MET A 129 -9.35 -23.37 10.83
N PRO A 130 -10.29 -24.04 10.13
CA PRO A 130 -10.29 -24.01 8.67
C PRO A 130 -10.46 -22.60 8.09
N PRO A 131 -11.42 -21.77 8.55
CA PRO A 131 -11.49 -20.35 8.17
C PRO A 131 -10.20 -19.57 8.45
N LEU A 132 -9.53 -19.82 9.59
CA LEU A 132 -8.27 -19.18 9.94
C LEU A 132 -7.16 -19.47 8.91
N PHE A 133 -7.06 -20.71 8.44
CA PHE A 133 -6.08 -21.11 7.43
C PHE A 133 -6.48 -20.68 6.02
N PHE A 134 -7.77 -20.59 5.72
CA PHE A 134 -8.25 -20.06 4.45
C PHE A 134 -7.82 -18.60 4.25
N LEU A 135 -7.85 -17.79 5.32
CA LEU A 135 -7.44 -16.38 5.27
C LEU A 135 -5.95 -16.16 4.93
N THR A 136 -5.10 -17.20 5.03
CA THR A 136 -3.66 -17.12 4.72
C THR A 136 -3.30 -17.67 3.35
N LEU A 137 -4.28 -18.16 2.58
CA LEU A 137 -4.07 -18.67 1.22
C LEU A 137 -3.47 -17.58 0.31
N ARG A 138 -2.50 -18.01 -0.50
CA ARG A 138 -1.79 -17.17 -1.47
C ARG A 138 -1.81 -17.86 -2.83
N PRO A 139 -2.31 -17.21 -3.90
CA PRO A 139 -3.01 -15.93 -3.93
C PRO A 139 -4.33 -16.01 -3.15
N SER A 140 -4.97 -14.86 -2.90
CA SER A 140 -6.28 -14.88 -2.25
C SER A 140 -7.28 -15.64 -3.12
N PRO A 141 -8.03 -16.60 -2.58
CA PRO A 141 -9.10 -17.28 -3.31
C PRO A 141 -10.35 -16.40 -3.48
N LEU A 142 -10.40 -15.26 -2.79
CA LEU A 142 -11.55 -14.35 -2.81
C LEU A 142 -11.44 -13.38 -4.01
N PRO A 143 -12.54 -13.15 -4.75
CA PRO A 143 -12.52 -12.21 -5.87
C PRO A 143 -12.29 -10.79 -5.35
N HIS A 144 -11.61 -9.97 -6.16
CA HIS A 144 -11.31 -8.56 -5.87
C HIS A 144 -10.72 -8.33 -4.47
N THR A 145 -9.88 -9.25 -3.97
CA THR A 145 -9.35 -9.18 -2.61
C THR A 145 -7.86 -9.52 -2.61
N LEU A 146 -7.03 -8.61 -2.09
CA LEU A 146 -5.60 -8.85 -1.91
C LEU A 146 -5.38 -9.69 -0.65
N TYR A 147 -4.54 -10.72 -0.71
CA TYR A 147 -4.30 -11.59 0.45
C TYR A 147 -3.73 -10.83 1.66
N LEU A 148 -2.95 -9.78 1.45
CA LEU A 148 -2.41 -8.92 2.50
C LEU A 148 -3.53 -8.26 3.33
N SER A 149 -4.65 -7.91 2.69
CA SER A 149 -5.82 -7.32 3.36
C SER A 149 -6.55 -8.28 4.31
N LEU A 150 -6.31 -9.59 4.18
CA LEU A 150 -6.90 -10.63 5.02
C LEU A 150 -6.08 -10.92 6.29
N LEU A 151 -4.82 -10.50 6.34
CA LEU A 151 -3.93 -10.74 7.49
C LEU A 151 -4.45 -10.15 8.82
N PRO A 152 -5.05 -8.94 8.86
CA PRO A 152 -5.68 -8.44 10.09
C PRO A 152 -6.79 -9.38 10.60
N LEU A 153 -7.59 -9.96 9.70
CA LEU A 153 -8.65 -10.91 10.08
C LEU A 153 -8.05 -12.21 10.63
N HIS A 154 -7.01 -12.74 9.98
CA HIS A 154 -6.29 -13.92 10.48
C HIS A 154 -5.74 -13.68 11.90
N LYS A 155 -5.10 -12.53 12.15
CA LYS A 155 -4.53 -12.19 13.47
C LYS A 155 -5.60 -12.16 14.56
N TRP A 156 -6.77 -11.56 14.29
CA TRP A 156 -7.82 -11.43 15.31
C TRP A 156 -8.64 -12.70 15.50
N LEU A 157 -8.95 -13.43 14.43
CA LEU A 157 -9.59 -14.74 14.53
C LEU A 157 -8.70 -15.71 15.33
N GLY A 158 -7.39 -15.71 15.08
CA GLY A 158 -6.43 -16.51 15.83
C GLY A 158 -6.41 -16.19 17.33
N ARG A 159 -6.49 -14.90 17.70
CA ARG A 159 -6.58 -14.49 19.12
C ARG A 159 -7.85 -14.98 19.78
N VAL A 160 -8.99 -14.92 19.09
CA VAL A 160 -10.28 -15.43 19.60
C VAL A 160 -10.22 -16.94 19.80
N ILE A 161 -9.65 -17.69 18.85
CA ILE A 161 -9.46 -19.14 18.96
C ILE A 161 -8.65 -19.50 20.21
N VAL A 162 -7.51 -18.84 20.42
CA VAL A 162 -6.64 -19.11 21.57
C VAL A 162 -7.33 -18.72 22.87
N LEU A 163 -7.99 -17.55 22.93
CA LEU A 163 -8.75 -17.14 24.10
C LEU A 163 -9.82 -18.17 24.48
N GLN A 164 -10.63 -18.60 23.52
CA GLN A 164 -11.67 -19.61 23.75
C GLN A 164 -11.09 -20.96 24.18
N ALA A 165 -9.96 -21.39 23.59
CA ALA A 165 -9.27 -22.63 23.96
C ALA A 165 -8.66 -22.56 25.36
N THR A 166 -8.06 -21.42 25.74
CA THR A 166 -7.51 -21.21 27.08
C THR A 166 -8.63 -21.17 28.14
N VAL A 167 -9.74 -20.48 27.88
CA VAL A 167 -10.90 -20.48 28.80
C VAL A 167 -11.49 -21.88 28.91
N HIS A 168 -11.59 -22.63 27.81
CA HIS A 168 -11.98 -24.04 27.82
C HIS A 168 -11.09 -24.87 28.76
N GLY A 169 -9.77 -24.81 28.59
CA GLY A 169 -8.83 -25.53 29.45
C GLY A 169 -8.93 -25.11 30.92
N ALA A 170 -9.01 -23.80 31.18
CA ALA A 170 -9.12 -23.26 32.55
C ALA A 170 -10.41 -23.72 33.25
N LEU A 171 -11.55 -23.75 32.55
CA LEU A 171 -12.81 -24.23 33.12
C LEU A 171 -12.76 -25.72 33.48
N TYR A 172 -12.10 -26.56 32.68
CA TYR A 172 -11.94 -27.98 32.99
C TYR A 172 -10.97 -28.23 34.14
N ILE A 173 -9.85 -27.49 34.19
CA ILE A 173 -8.92 -27.56 35.32
C ILE A 173 -9.64 -27.14 36.61
N TRP A 174 -10.41 -26.05 36.57
CA TRP A 174 -11.18 -25.60 37.72
C TRP A 174 -12.25 -26.61 38.15
N TRP A 175 -12.95 -27.22 37.18
CA TRP A 175 -13.93 -28.28 37.43
C TRP A 175 -13.31 -29.48 38.16
N ASP A 176 -12.18 -29.98 37.67
CA ASP A 176 -11.53 -31.18 38.20
C ASP A 176 -10.95 -30.95 39.60
N LEU A 177 -10.40 -29.75 39.84
CA LEU A 177 -9.93 -29.35 41.17
C LEU A 177 -11.08 -29.24 42.18
N LYS A 178 -12.21 -28.63 41.77
CA LYS A 178 -13.39 -28.50 42.65
C LYS A 178 -14.05 -29.86 42.95
N SER A 179 -14.05 -30.76 41.98
CA SER A 179 -14.66 -32.10 42.11
C SER A 179 -13.74 -33.11 42.81
N GLY A 180 -12.50 -32.74 43.14
CA GLY A 180 -11.50 -33.65 43.73
C GLY A 180 -10.98 -34.75 42.78
N ASN A 181 -11.30 -34.68 41.48
CA ASN A 181 -10.97 -35.72 40.51
C ASN A 181 -9.65 -35.43 39.78
N VAL A 182 -8.57 -35.25 40.55
CA VAL A 182 -7.23 -34.97 40.02
C VAL A 182 -6.72 -36.04 39.02
N PRO A 183 -7.02 -37.35 39.17
CA PRO A 183 -6.62 -38.36 38.19
C PRO A 183 -7.17 -38.11 36.78
N HIS A 184 -8.32 -37.43 36.64
CA HIS A 184 -8.87 -37.07 35.33
C HIS A 184 -7.94 -36.13 34.56
N LEU A 185 -7.20 -35.24 35.22
CA LEU A 185 -6.27 -34.31 34.56
C LEU A 185 -5.10 -35.04 33.87
N VAL A 186 -4.71 -36.21 34.38
CA VAL A 186 -3.60 -37.03 33.88
C VAL A 186 -4.09 -38.07 32.86
N GLU A 187 -5.39 -38.12 32.55
CA GLU A 187 -5.88 -38.95 31.45
C GLU A 187 -5.24 -38.49 30.14
N LEU A 188 -4.79 -39.43 29.32
CA LEU A 188 -4.12 -39.18 28.05
C LEU A 188 -4.89 -38.18 27.16
N ALA A 189 -6.22 -38.24 27.20
CA ALA A 189 -7.11 -37.33 26.49
C ALA A 189 -6.94 -35.86 26.90
N ASN A 190 -6.79 -35.61 28.19
CA ASN A 190 -6.65 -34.28 28.76
C ASN A 190 -5.21 -33.79 28.65
N ILE A 191 -4.21 -34.70 28.70
CA ILE A 191 -2.81 -34.40 28.38
C ILE A 191 -2.70 -33.81 26.97
N TRP A 192 -3.34 -34.42 25.96
CA TRP A 192 -3.36 -33.84 24.60
C TRP A 192 -3.94 -32.42 24.59
N GLY A 193 -4.99 -32.15 25.36
CA GLY A 193 -5.59 -30.82 25.48
C GLY A 193 -4.67 -29.79 26.15
N MET A 194 -3.95 -30.19 27.19
CA MET A 194 -2.93 -29.35 27.85
C MET A 194 -1.77 -29.03 26.89
N LEU A 195 -1.29 -30.03 26.13
CA LEU A 195 -0.25 -29.84 25.12
C LEU A 195 -0.70 -28.87 24.01
N VAL A 196 -1.93 -29.00 23.51
CA VAL A 196 -2.51 -28.07 22.53
C VAL A 196 -2.56 -26.65 23.10
N THR A 197 -3.02 -26.50 24.34
CA THR A 197 -3.15 -25.19 24.99
C THR A 197 -1.77 -24.55 25.19
N ALA A 198 -0.79 -25.30 25.67
CA ALA A 198 0.59 -24.84 25.80
C ALA A 198 1.17 -24.39 24.45
N LEU A 199 0.94 -25.18 23.38
CA LEU A 199 1.40 -24.85 22.04
C LEU A 199 0.74 -23.57 21.49
N PHE A 200 -0.57 -23.38 21.72
CA PHE A 200 -1.24 -22.13 21.37
C PHE A 200 -0.65 -20.91 22.10
N LEU A 201 -0.32 -21.04 23.39
CA LEU A 201 0.32 -19.97 24.15
C LEU A 201 1.72 -19.65 23.59
N ILE A 202 2.53 -20.66 23.26
CA ILE A 202 3.84 -20.48 22.61
C ILE A 202 3.70 -19.76 21.27
N ILE A 203 2.70 -20.12 20.46
CA ILE A 203 2.41 -19.45 19.19
C ILE A 203 2.03 -17.98 19.43
N VAL A 204 1.19 -17.68 20.42
CA VAL A 204 0.77 -16.29 20.72
C VAL A 204 1.95 -15.45 21.19
N VAL A 205 2.74 -15.97 22.14
CA VAL A 205 3.91 -15.26 22.69
C VAL A 205 4.91 -14.96 21.57
N SER A 206 5.30 -15.97 20.78
CA SER A 206 6.22 -15.78 19.64
C SER A 206 5.66 -14.82 18.57
N SER A 207 4.34 -14.71 18.44
CA SER A 207 3.67 -13.82 17.48
C SER A 207 3.52 -12.37 17.96
N LEU A 208 3.92 -12.04 19.19
CA LEU A 208 3.86 -10.68 19.72
C LEU A 208 4.71 -9.71 18.87
N PRO A 209 4.27 -8.46 18.65
CA PRO A 209 5.00 -7.50 17.81
C PRO A 209 6.41 -7.21 18.29
N PHE A 210 6.68 -7.28 19.59
CA PHE A 210 8.00 -7.12 20.17
C PHE A 210 8.92 -8.28 19.73
N ILE A 211 8.53 -9.51 20.03
CA ILE A 211 9.31 -10.72 19.73
C ILE A 211 9.49 -10.90 18.22
N ARG A 212 8.43 -10.75 17.43
CA ARG A 212 8.50 -10.92 15.96
C ARG A 212 9.46 -9.94 15.29
N ARG A 213 9.57 -8.70 15.78
CA ARG A 213 10.48 -7.69 15.20
C ARG A 213 11.94 -7.99 15.52
N TRP A 214 12.21 -8.52 16.70
CA TRP A 214 13.57 -8.85 17.13
C TRP A 214 14.00 -10.18 16.52
N TRP A 215 13.20 -11.22 16.67
CA TRP A 215 13.53 -12.61 16.29
C TRP A 215 12.52 -13.18 15.29
N PHE A 216 12.42 -12.56 14.11
CA PHE A 216 11.51 -12.98 13.05
C PHE A 216 11.65 -14.45 12.61
N PRO A 217 12.86 -15.02 12.43
CA PRO A 217 13.00 -16.42 12.03
C PRO A 217 12.40 -17.38 13.07
N VAL A 218 12.66 -17.15 14.36
CA VAL A 218 12.14 -17.97 15.47
C VAL A 218 10.62 -17.95 15.48
N PHE A 219 10.01 -16.76 15.38
CA PHE A 219 8.56 -16.62 15.21
C PHE A 219 8.05 -17.46 14.03
N TYR A 220 8.69 -17.35 12.87
CA TYR A 220 8.25 -18.04 11.66
C TYR A 220 8.28 -19.57 11.82
N TYR A 221 9.38 -20.13 12.33
CA TYR A 221 9.51 -21.57 12.53
C TYR A 221 8.50 -22.11 13.55
N ILE A 222 8.38 -21.45 14.71
CA ILE A 222 7.43 -21.85 15.76
C ILE A 222 5.99 -21.79 15.22
N HIS A 223 5.63 -20.72 14.53
CA HIS A 223 4.27 -20.54 14.01
C HIS A 223 3.94 -21.59 12.93
N TYR A 224 4.87 -21.85 11.99
CA TYR A 224 4.65 -22.81 10.92
C TYR A 224 4.59 -24.26 11.42
N LEU A 225 5.56 -24.70 12.22
CA LEU A 225 5.59 -26.05 12.79
C LEU A 225 4.45 -26.25 13.79
N GLY A 226 4.19 -25.24 14.63
CA GLY A 226 3.08 -25.24 15.57
C GLY A 226 1.71 -25.34 14.90
N THR A 227 1.55 -24.79 13.69
CA THR A 227 0.31 -24.93 12.91
C THR A 227 0.02 -26.40 12.57
N TRP A 228 1.01 -27.16 12.10
CA TRP A 228 0.84 -28.59 11.82
C TRP A 228 0.63 -29.41 13.09
N ALA A 229 1.43 -29.15 14.12
CA ALA A 229 1.33 -29.86 15.39
C ALA A 229 -0.03 -29.63 16.07
N THR A 230 -0.55 -28.40 16.09
CA THR A 230 -1.88 -28.11 16.66
C THR A 230 -3.00 -28.87 15.95
N VAL A 231 -2.99 -28.96 14.61
CA VAL A 231 -4.01 -29.71 13.85
C VAL A 231 -4.02 -31.21 14.23
N VAL A 232 -2.84 -31.81 14.36
CA VAL A 232 -2.70 -33.23 14.75
C VAL A 232 -3.15 -33.43 16.20
N LEU A 233 -2.63 -32.64 17.14
CA LEU A 233 -2.92 -32.78 18.57
C LEU A 233 -4.41 -32.51 18.88
N VAL A 234 -5.05 -31.57 18.18
CA VAL A 234 -6.50 -31.31 18.30
C VAL A 234 -7.32 -32.53 17.88
N GLN A 235 -6.91 -33.26 16.84
CA GLN A 235 -7.60 -34.49 16.42
C GLN A 235 -7.51 -35.58 17.50
N LEU A 236 -6.36 -35.69 18.18
CA LEU A 236 -6.15 -36.65 19.27
C LEU A 236 -6.92 -36.28 20.55
N HIS A 237 -7.12 -34.98 20.79
CA HIS A 237 -7.84 -34.47 21.96
C HIS A 237 -9.37 -34.44 21.79
N SER A 238 -9.86 -34.04 20.61
CA SER A 238 -11.27 -33.65 20.44
C SER A 238 -12.27 -34.81 20.63
N ARG A 239 -13.13 -34.68 21.64
CA ARG A 239 -14.27 -35.58 21.91
C ARG A 239 -15.59 -34.77 21.91
N PRO A 240 -16.58 -35.03 21.02
CA PRO A 240 -16.59 -35.99 19.91
C PRO A 240 -15.52 -35.70 18.84
N PRO A 241 -15.17 -36.65 17.96
CA PRO A 241 -14.15 -36.42 16.93
C PRO A 241 -14.42 -35.16 16.09
N ALA A 242 -13.38 -34.36 15.84
CA ALA A 242 -13.45 -33.13 15.04
C ALA A 242 -13.00 -33.35 13.58
N THR A 243 -13.09 -34.58 13.09
CA THR A 243 -12.47 -35.05 11.84
C THR A 243 -12.78 -34.18 10.62
N ILE A 244 -13.99 -33.61 10.52
CA ILE A 244 -14.38 -32.75 9.39
C ILE A 244 -13.54 -31.46 9.38
N TYR A 245 -13.37 -30.82 10.55
CA TYR A 245 -12.61 -29.56 10.67
C TYR A 245 -11.11 -29.80 10.49
N THR A 246 -10.58 -30.90 11.03
CA THR A 246 -9.18 -31.25 10.89
C THR A 246 -8.86 -31.67 9.45
N ALA A 247 -9.71 -32.46 8.79
CA ALA A 247 -9.57 -32.80 7.37
C ALA A 247 -9.61 -31.56 6.48
N ALA A 248 -10.55 -30.63 6.70
CA ALA A 248 -10.60 -29.36 5.97
C ALA A 248 -9.33 -28.52 6.17
N SER A 249 -8.83 -28.45 7.41
CA SER A 249 -7.58 -27.76 7.73
C SER A 249 -6.37 -28.37 7.01
N VAL A 250 -6.24 -29.70 7.06
CA VAL A 250 -5.17 -30.43 6.36
C VAL A 250 -5.24 -30.20 4.86
N ALA A 251 -6.43 -30.27 4.26
CA ALA A 251 -6.62 -30.01 2.83
C ALA A 251 -6.14 -28.61 2.42
N ILE A 252 -6.48 -27.58 3.20
CA ILE A 252 -6.02 -26.20 2.96
C ILE A 252 -4.50 -26.10 3.06
N LEU A 253 -3.89 -26.69 4.09
CA LEU A 253 -2.44 -26.64 4.29
C LEU A 253 -1.67 -27.40 3.21
N LEU A 254 -2.17 -28.57 2.77
CA LEU A 254 -1.60 -29.33 1.66
C LEU A 254 -1.71 -28.56 0.33
N PHE A 255 -2.85 -27.92 0.08
CA PHE A 255 -3.03 -27.06 -1.09
C PHE A 255 -2.00 -25.91 -1.13
N GLN A 256 -1.71 -25.28 0.02
CA GLN A 256 -0.66 -24.24 0.10
C GLN A 256 0.73 -24.76 -0.27
N ILE A 257 1.08 -25.96 0.19
CA ILE A 257 2.36 -26.61 -0.14
C ILE A 257 2.40 -26.92 -1.64
N TRP A 258 1.35 -27.54 -2.16
CA TRP A 258 1.23 -27.90 -3.57
C TRP A 258 1.34 -26.67 -4.48
N TYR A 259 0.55 -25.62 -4.22
CA TYR A 259 0.58 -24.38 -5.01
C TYR A 259 1.97 -23.74 -5.01
N ARG A 260 2.63 -23.69 -3.86
CA ARG A 260 3.98 -23.14 -3.74
C ARG A 260 5.01 -23.99 -4.50
N ALA A 261 4.92 -25.32 -4.39
CA ALA A 261 5.86 -26.22 -5.05
C ALA A 261 5.77 -26.11 -6.59
N VAL A 262 4.56 -26.06 -7.14
CA VAL A 262 4.32 -25.89 -8.58
C VAL A 262 4.81 -24.53 -9.08
N ASN A 263 4.67 -23.48 -8.27
CA ASN A 263 4.97 -22.11 -8.69
C ASN A 263 6.38 -21.62 -8.31
N THR A 264 7.26 -22.48 -7.80
CA THR A 264 8.64 -22.11 -7.44
C THR A 264 9.63 -22.65 -8.46
N LYS A 265 10.41 -21.74 -9.07
CA LYS A 265 11.53 -22.08 -9.95
C LYS A 265 12.85 -21.62 -9.32
N HIS A 266 13.97 -22.10 -9.84
CA HIS A 266 15.29 -21.63 -9.44
C HIS A 266 15.94 -20.87 -10.60
N THR A 267 16.67 -19.80 -10.29
CA THR A 267 17.37 -18.98 -11.29
C THR A 267 18.66 -18.42 -10.71
N THR A 268 19.60 -18.11 -11.58
CA THR A 268 20.75 -17.29 -11.26
C THR A 268 20.37 -15.83 -11.33
N VAL A 269 20.90 -15.03 -10.41
CA VAL A 269 20.54 -13.63 -10.24
C VAL A 269 21.79 -12.75 -10.33
N THR A 270 21.71 -11.66 -11.07
CA THR A 270 22.73 -10.62 -11.14
C THR A 270 22.38 -9.50 -10.17
N ILE A 271 23.33 -9.04 -9.37
CA ILE A 271 23.12 -7.92 -8.44
C ILE A 271 24.00 -6.76 -8.86
N VAL A 272 23.35 -5.62 -9.09
CA VAL A 272 24.00 -4.36 -9.46
C VAL A 272 23.85 -3.39 -8.28
N PRO A 273 24.95 -2.98 -7.62
CA PRO A 273 24.88 -2.00 -6.55
C PRO A 273 24.55 -0.62 -7.12
N ILE A 274 23.56 0.06 -6.55
CA ILE A 274 23.12 1.39 -7.00
C ILE A 274 23.66 2.46 -6.04
N SER A 275 23.36 2.28 -4.75
CA SER A 275 23.74 3.16 -3.65
C SER A 275 24.12 2.32 -2.42
N PRO A 276 24.64 2.94 -1.34
CA PRO A 276 24.92 2.22 -0.10
C PRO A 276 23.69 1.56 0.54
N CYS A 277 22.50 2.08 0.27
CA CYS A 277 21.24 1.58 0.83
C CYS A 277 20.42 0.73 -0.16
N MET A 278 20.69 0.82 -1.47
CA MET A 278 19.87 0.22 -2.52
C MET A 278 20.69 -0.59 -3.53
N SER A 279 20.13 -1.70 -3.99
CA SER A 279 20.73 -2.54 -5.03
C SER A 279 19.66 -3.07 -5.97
N MET A 280 20.02 -3.23 -7.24
CA MET A 280 19.16 -3.80 -8.26
C MET A 280 19.44 -5.29 -8.37
N MET A 281 18.38 -6.09 -8.42
CA MET A 281 18.45 -7.54 -8.61
C MET A 281 17.77 -7.87 -9.95
N GLU A 282 18.51 -8.53 -10.85
CA GLU A 282 18.06 -8.86 -12.21
C GLU A 282 18.07 -10.37 -12.48
N PHE A 283 17.04 -10.87 -13.17
CA PHE A 283 16.95 -12.26 -13.63
C PHE A 283 15.96 -12.39 -14.81
N PRO A 284 16.00 -13.45 -15.63
CA PRO A 284 15.12 -13.59 -16.79
C PRO A 284 13.65 -13.81 -16.42
N MET A 285 12.71 -13.24 -17.17
CA MET A 285 11.26 -13.40 -16.97
C MET A 285 10.79 -14.86 -17.05
N SER A 286 11.49 -15.71 -17.81
CA SER A 286 11.22 -17.15 -17.92
C SER A 286 11.36 -17.91 -16.58
N ALA A 287 12.12 -17.35 -15.64
CA ALA A 287 12.26 -17.87 -14.29
C ALA A 287 11.03 -17.61 -13.41
N VAL A 288 10.11 -16.73 -13.81
CA VAL A 288 8.84 -16.52 -13.12
C VAL A 288 7.85 -17.59 -13.60
N ALA A 289 7.37 -18.45 -12.68
CA ALA A 289 6.50 -19.56 -13.06
C ALA A 289 5.17 -19.13 -13.70
N LYS A 290 4.56 -18.07 -13.16
CA LYS A 290 3.36 -17.42 -13.71
C LYS A 290 3.72 -15.97 -14.01
N THR A 291 3.63 -15.58 -15.28
CA THR A 291 3.92 -14.21 -15.70
C THR A 291 2.89 -13.24 -15.11
N PRO A 292 3.34 -12.03 -14.70
CA PRO A 292 2.43 -11.01 -14.19
C PRO A 292 1.50 -10.51 -15.30
N ILE A 293 0.26 -10.19 -14.93
CA ILE A 293 -0.72 -9.63 -15.87
C ILE A 293 -0.72 -8.10 -15.76
N LEU A 294 -0.63 -7.60 -14.53
CA LEU A 294 -0.61 -6.19 -14.20
C LEU A 294 0.84 -5.75 -13.91
N PRO A 295 1.16 -4.45 -14.06
CA PRO A 295 2.43 -3.92 -13.57
C PRO A 295 2.50 -3.93 -12.05
N ALA A 296 3.72 -3.75 -11.53
CA ALA A 296 3.97 -3.65 -10.09
C ALA A 296 3.50 -4.87 -9.27
N SER A 297 3.40 -6.04 -9.90
CA SER A 297 3.23 -7.33 -9.22
C SER A 297 4.42 -7.63 -8.33
N HIS A 298 4.27 -8.57 -7.40
CA HIS A 298 5.36 -8.96 -6.51
C HIS A 298 5.70 -10.43 -6.66
N VAL A 299 6.97 -10.75 -6.49
CA VAL A 299 7.51 -12.11 -6.44
C VAL A 299 8.01 -12.39 -5.03
N ARG A 300 8.14 -13.67 -4.67
CA ARG A 300 8.80 -14.04 -3.41
C ARG A 300 10.10 -14.75 -3.69
N ILE A 301 11.16 -14.31 -3.02
CA ILE A 301 12.52 -14.79 -3.26
C ILE A 301 13.10 -15.36 -1.98
N ASN A 302 13.89 -16.41 -2.15
CA ASN A 302 14.74 -16.97 -1.10
C ASN A 302 16.05 -17.47 -1.69
N VAL A 303 17.12 -17.45 -0.92
CA VAL A 303 18.45 -17.94 -1.33
C VAL A 303 18.39 -19.44 -1.53
N TYR A 304 19.07 -19.97 -2.56
CA TYR A 304 19.23 -21.40 -2.73
C TYR A 304 20.30 -21.95 -1.76
N PRO A 305 19.98 -22.90 -0.86
CA PRO A 305 20.91 -23.34 0.16
C PRO A 305 21.95 -24.34 -0.39
N THR A 306 23.18 -24.19 0.08
CA THR A 306 24.27 -25.14 -0.12
C THR A 306 24.22 -26.19 1.00
N GLY A 307 23.85 -27.43 0.66
CA GLY A 307 23.76 -28.57 1.60
C GLY A 307 22.39 -29.24 1.66
N LEU A 308 22.38 -30.59 1.70
CA LEU A 308 21.15 -31.40 1.65
C LEU A 308 20.21 -31.14 2.83
N PHE A 309 20.73 -31.07 4.06
CA PHE A 309 19.91 -30.82 5.25
C PHE A 309 19.20 -29.47 5.18
N LYS A 310 19.92 -28.41 4.80
CA LYS A 310 19.34 -27.07 4.63
C LYS A 310 18.30 -27.04 3.51
N ARG A 311 18.51 -27.79 2.42
CA ARG A 311 17.51 -27.95 1.35
C ARG A 311 16.23 -28.59 1.85
N VAL A 312 16.33 -29.69 2.59
CA VAL A 312 15.15 -30.37 3.16
C VAL A 312 14.42 -29.45 4.13
N LEU A 313 15.14 -28.79 5.04
CA LEU A 313 14.56 -27.86 6.00
C LEU A 313 13.85 -26.69 5.31
N GLN A 314 14.47 -26.09 4.30
CA GLN A 314 13.91 -24.97 3.57
C GLN A 314 12.74 -25.38 2.67
N PHE A 315 12.75 -26.61 2.15
CA PHE A 315 11.60 -27.17 1.45
C PHE A 315 10.41 -27.37 2.41
N ALA A 316 10.66 -27.90 3.61
CA ALA A 316 9.65 -28.12 4.63
C ALA A 316 9.08 -26.79 5.19
N VAL A 317 9.96 -25.83 5.50
CA VAL A 317 9.62 -24.53 6.10
C VAL A 317 10.28 -23.38 5.31
N PRO A 318 9.69 -22.95 4.18
CA PRO A 318 10.32 -21.98 3.30
C PRO A 318 10.15 -20.55 3.80
N LEU A 319 11.24 -19.90 4.19
CA LEU A 319 11.26 -18.49 4.56
C LEU A 319 11.45 -17.60 3.31
N GLN A 320 10.37 -17.04 2.75
CA GLN A 320 10.45 -16.25 1.50
C GLN A 320 10.06 -14.78 1.70
N HIS A 321 10.88 -13.89 1.12
CA HIS A 321 10.71 -12.44 1.20
C HIS A 321 9.98 -11.91 -0.03
N PRO A 322 8.96 -11.04 0.12
CA PRO A 322 8.28 -10.42 -1.01
C PRO A 322 9.11 -9.26 -1.57
N PHE A 323 9.15 -9.14 -2.89
CA PHE A 323 9.76 -8.01 -3.60
C PHE A 323 8.86 -7.61 -4.76
N THR A 324 8.68 -6.30 -4.94
CA THR A 324 7.87 -5.73 -6.03
C THR A 324 8.69 -5.69 -7.32
N LEU A 325 8.08 -6.10 -8.43
CA LEU A 325 8.61 -6.01 -9.77
C LEU A 325 8.64 -4.54 -10.21
N ALA A 326 9.85 -4.02 -10.47
CA ALA A 326 10.04 -2.69 -11.03
C ALA A 326 10.00 -2.69 -12.57
N SER A 327 10.24 -3.84 -13.20
CA SER A 327 10.11 -4.05 -14.64
C SER A 327 8.65 -4.25 -15.07
N LEU A 328 8.37 -3.99 -16.34
CA LEU A 328 7.05 -4.23 -16.90
C LEU A 328 6.82 -5.73 -17.18
N PRO A 329 5.57 -6.19 -17.22
CA PRO A 329 5.24 -7.57 -17.63
C PRO A 329 5.68 -7.95 -19.05
N THR A 330 5.99 -6.94 -19.87
CA THR A 330 6.41 -7.06 -21.26
C THR A 330 7.92 -7.21 -21.41
N ASP A 331 8.68 -6.93 -20.36
CA ASP A 331 10.13 -6.94 -20.42
C ASP A 331 10.67 -8.37 -20.30
N ASP A 332 11.74 -8.68 -21.04
CA ASP A 332 12.39 -10.00 -21.01
C ASP A 332 13.15 -10.25 -19.69
N THR A 333 13.59 -9.17 -19.03
CA THR A 333 14.30 -9.21 -17.77
C THR A 333 13.45 -8.65 -16.65
N VAL A 334 13.42 -9.39 -15.53
CA VAL A 334 12.83 -8.92 -14.29
C VAL A 334 13.86 -8.08 -13.55
N ARG A 335 13.45 -6.86 -13.17
CA ARG A 335 14.24 -5.97 -12.32
C ARG A 335 13.54 -5.77 -10.98
N LEU A 336 14.27 -5.96 -9.90
CA LEU A 336 13.85 -5.70 -8.53
C LEU A 336 14.73 -4.61 -7.94
N ILE A 337 14.11 -3.67 -7.24
CA ILE A 337 14.83 -2.67 -6.45
C ILE A 337 14.77 -3.14 -5.00
N VAL A 338 15.93 -3.51 -4.45
CA VAL A 338 16.04 -4.14 -3.13
C VAL A 338 16.86 -3.26 -2.22
N ARG A 339 16.31 -2.96 -1.03
CA ARG A 339 17.08 -2.30 0.03
C ARG A 339 18.11 -3.28 0.60
N ARG A 340 19.36 -2.83 0.74
CA ARG A 340 20.39 -3.56 1.48
C ARG A 340 19.95 -3.66 2.94
N SER A 341 19.71 -4.88 3.38
CA SER A 341 19.18 -5.19 4.71
C SER A 341 19.72 -6.54 5.18
N LYS A 342 19.02 -7.23 6.08
CA LYS A 342 19.40 -8.58 6.57
C LYS A 342 19.29 -9.67 5.49
N PHE A 343 18.62 -9.40 4.36
CA PHE A 343 18.52 -10.37 3.28
C PHE A 343 19.83 -10.38 2.45
N PRO A 344 20.53 -11.52 2.34
CA PRO A 344 21.81 -11.57 1.66
C PRO A 344 21.65 -11.47 0.14
N LEU A 345 22.33 -10.49 -0.44
CA LEU A 345 22.43 -10.25 -1.87
C LEU A 345 23.78 -10.81 -2.37
N ILE A 346 23.74 -11.99 -3.00
CA ILE A 346 24.92 -12.72 -3.50
C ILE A 346 24.94 -12.63 -5.02
N ASN A 347 25.89 -11.87 -5.57
CA ASN A 347 26.01 -11.71 -7.02
C ASN A 347 26.28 -13.06 -7.71
N ASN A 348 25.62 -13.33 -8.83
CA ASN A 348 25.62 -14.62 -9.54
C ASN A 348 25.18 -15.81 -8.66
N GLY A 349 24.50 -15.55 -7.56
CA GLY A 349 23.95 -16.56 -6.67
C GLY A 349 22.73 -17.26 -7.28
N LYS A 350 22.45 -18.48 -6.79
CA LYS A 350 21.20 -19.19 -7.11
C LYS A 350 20.12 -18.80 -6.11
N TYR A 351 18.94 -18.52 -6.63
CA TYR A 351 17.77 -18.12 -5.83
C TYR A 351 16.54 -18.94 -6.23
N HIS A 352 15.67 -19.20 -5.26
CA HIS A 352 14.31 -19.66 -5.49
C HIS A 352 13.39 -18.48 -5.69
N VAL A 353 12.68 -18.48 -6.82
CA VAL A 353 11.67 -17.48 -7.17
C VAL A 353 10.32 -18.16 -7.22
N THR A 354 9.42 -17.74 -6.32
CA THR A 354 8.02 -18.14 -6.35
C THR A 354 7.24 -17.08 -7.13
N GLY A 355 6.47 -17.53 -8.14
CA GLY A 355 5.90 -16.73 -9.23
C GLY A 355 5.17 -15.44 -8.84
N ALA A 356 4.83 -14.63 -9.85
CA ALA A 356 4.27 -13.30 -9.62
C ALA A 356 2.83 -13.35 -9.11
N ILE A 357 2.55 -12.54 -8.10
CA ILE A 357 1.21 -12.27 -7.59
C ILE A 357 0.86 -10.84 -7.96
N ASP A 358 -0.21 -10.67 -8.74
CA ASP A 358 -0.65 -9.37 -9.21
C ASP A 358 -1.13 -8.47 -8.05
N PRO A 359 -0.87 -7.15 -8.12
CA PRO A 359 -1.38 -6.21 -7.14
C PRO A 359 -2.88 -5.99 -7.37
N LYS A 360 -3.58 -5.51 -6.34
CA LYS A 360 -5.02 -5.25 -6.43
C LYS A 360 -5.28 -3.78 -6.68
N ILE A 361 -5.11 -3.34 -7.92
CA ILE A 361 -5.36 -1.96 -8.34
C ILE A 361 -6.76 -1.86 -8.98
N ASP A 362 -7.70 -1.26 -8.26
CA ASP A 362 -9.14 -1.31 -8.60
C ASP A 362 -9.49 -0.59 -9.92
N PHE A 363 -8.70 0.39 -10.34
CA PHE A 363 -8.95 1.21 -11.52
C PHE A 363 -8.15 0.79 -12.76
N ILE A 364 -7.31 -0.26 -12.69
CA ILE A 364 -6.52 -0.76 -13.84
C ILE A 364 -6.94 -2.19 -14.18
N SER A 365 -7.20 -2.46 -15.45
CA SER A 365 -7.42 -3.82 -15.94
C SER A 365 -6.84 -4.04 -17.33
N LYS A 366 -6.45 -5.28 -17.65
CA LYS A 366 -5.96 -5.62 -19.00
C LYS A 366 -7.16 -5.93 -19.92
N PRO A 367 -7.21 -5.41 -21.15
CA PRO A 367 -8.28 -5.75 -22.08
C PRO A 367 -8.30 -7.27 -22.32
N LYS A 368 -9.48 -7.89 -22.17
CA LYS A 368 -9.65 -9.30 -22.53
C LYS A 368 -9.46 -9.43 -24.04
N LYS A 369 -8.59 -10.33 -24.49
CA LYS A 369 -8.51 -10.68 -25.93
C LYS A 369 -9.85 -11.27 -26.34
N SER A 370 -10.70 -10.50 -27.03
CA SER A 370 -11.99 -10.98 -27.51
C SER A 370 -11.77 -12.12 -28.51
N ARG A 371 -12.22 -13.32 -28.15
CA ARG A 371 -12.38 -14.43 -29.10
C ARG A 371 -13.81 -14.53 -29.66
N ASP A 372 -14.74 -13.71 -29.16
CA ASP A 372 -16.13 -13.71 -29.63
C ASP A 372 -16.44 -12.43 -30.40
N HIS A 373 -16.80 -12.60 -31.67
CA HIS A 373 -17.20 -11.54 -32.60
C HIS A 373 -18.63 -11.02 -32.38
N ASN A 374 -19.41 -11.53 -31.43
CA ASN A 374 -20.86 -11.30 -31.35
C ASN A 374 -21.39 -10.90 -29.96
N SER A 375 -20.71 -10.03 -29.20
CA SER A 375 -21.36 -9.32 -28.08
C SER A 375 -21.62 -7.86 -28.45
N PRO A 376 -22.85 -7.35 -28.34
CA PRO A 376 -23.12 -5.93 -28.55
C PRO A 376 -22.30 -5.13 -27.53
N LEU A 377 -21.61 -4.12 -28.06
CA LEU A 377 -20.66 -3.25 -27.39
C LEU A 377 -21.37 -2.43 -26.28
N SER A 378 -21.61 -3.01 -25.11
CA SER A 378 -21.79 -2.24 -23.88
C SER A 378 -20.42 -1.71 -23.46
N SER A 379 -19.98 -0.67 -24.16
CA SER A 379 -18.77 0.08 -23.86
C SER A 379 -19.00 0.86 -22.55
N PRO A 380 -18.22 0.63 -21.47
CA PRO A 380 -18.20 1.61 -20.39
C PRO A 380 -17.72 2.93 -21.01
N ALA A 381 -18.43 4.02 -20.72
CA ALA A 381 -18.20 5.36 -21.26
C ALA A 381 -16.69 5.64 -21.38
N LEU A 382 -16.19 5.56 -22.62
CA LEU A 382 -14.77 5.61 -22.92
C LEU A 382 -14.26 7.01 -22.58
N HIS A 383 -13.30 7.12 -21.65
CA HIS A 383 -12.77 8.42 -21.24
C HIS A 383 -12.22 9.18 -22.47
N PRO A 384 -12.39 10.51 -22.54
CA PRO A 384 -12.01 11.28 -23.72
C PRO A 384 -10.52 11.18 -24.07
N PHE A 385 -9.68 10.89 -23.06
CA PHE A 385 -8.22 10.78 -23.15
C PHE A 385 -7.68 9.37 -23.36
N GLN A 386 -8.54 8.34 -23.35
CA GLN A 386 -8.07 6.99 -23.60
C GLN A 386 -7.62 6.85 -25.06
N ILE A 387 -6.53 6.13 -25.27
CA ILE A 387 -5.94 5.86 -26.58
C ILE A 387 -7.03 5.50 -27.61
N ARG A 388 -7.26 6.41 -28.55
CA ARG A 388 -8.22 6.23 -29.65
C ARG A 388 -7.59 5.62 -30.89
N THR A 389 -6.27 5.72 -31.04
CA THR A 389 -5.59 5.24 -32.24
C THR A 389 -5.51 3.71 -32.23
N PRO A 390 -5.88 3.04 -33.34
CA PRO A 390 -5.94 1.58 -33.40
C PRO A 390 -4.57 0.92 -33.20
N PHE A 391 -3.49 1.60 -33.60
CA PHE A 391 -2.12 1.11 -33.43
C PHE A 391 -1.73 1.02 -31.94
N LEU A 392 -1.98 2.08 -31.17
CA LEU A 392 -1.64 2.12 -29.75
C LEU A 392 -2.57 1.23 -28.90
N ARG A 393 -3.80 0.93 -29.35
CA ARG A 393 -4.68 -0.06 -28.70
C ARG A 393 -4.16 -1.49 -28.77
N ASN A 394 -3.39 -1.80 -29.80
CA ASN A 394 -2.73 -3.11 -29.96
C ASN A 394 -1.37 -3.17 -29.25
N SER A 395 -0.91 -2.06 -28.65
CA SER A 395 0.31 -2.03 -27.85
C SER A 395 0.19 -2.91 -26.62
N PRO A 396 1.23 -3.66 -26.24
CA PRO A 396 1.22 -4.43 -25.00
C PRO A 396 1.20 -3.56 -23.73
N LEU A 397 1.41 -2.25 -23.86
CA LEU A 397 1.30 -1.23 -22.81
C LEU A 397 -0.10 -0.65 -22.64
N HIS A 398 -1.07 -1.06 -23.48
CA HIS A 398 -2.44 -0.59 -23.38
C HIS A 398 -3.21 -1.31 -22.25
N TYR A 399 -3.72 -0.53 -21.30
CA TYR A 399 -4.56 -0.99 -20.20
C TYR A 399 -5.86 -0.18 -20.17
N ILE A 400 -6.93 -0.79 -19.68
CA ILE A 400 -8.18 -0.09 -19.41
C ILE A 400 -8.05 0.56 -18.05
N VAL A 401 -8.05 1.89 -18.02
CA VAL A 401 -7.87 2.68 -16.81
C VAL A 401 -9.14 3.52 -16.54
N ASP A 402 -9.78 3.32 -15.38
CA ASP A 402 -10.93 4.12 -14.92
C ASP A 402 -10.46 5.19 -13.91
N ALA A 403 -9.57 6.06 -14.35
CA ALA A 403 -9.06 7.20 -13.58
C ALA A 403 -8.66 8.33 -14.53
N SER A 404 -8.86 9.58 -14.11
CA SER A 404 -8.43 10.78 -14.86
C SER A 404 -7.13 11.36 -14.32
N ARG A 405 -6.99 11.41 -12.99
CA ARG A 405 -5.84 11.97 -12.28
C ARG A 405 -5.40 11.04 -11.16
N ILE A 406 -4.09 10.86 -11.04
CA ILE A 406 -3.51 9.99 -10.02
C ILE A 406 -2.34 10.72 -9.34
N LEU A 407 -2.44 10.88 -8.02
CA LEU A 407 -1.33 11.32 -7.18
C LEU A 407 -0.74 10.11 -6.46
N MET A 408 0.54 9.86 -6.67
CA MET A 408 1.27 8.75 -6.07
C MET A 408 2.33 9.30 -5.11
N VAL A 409 2.42 8.76 -3.91
CA VAL A 409 3.46 9.08 -2.93
C VAL A 409 4.21 7.82 -2.57
N VAL A 410 5.49 7.75 -2.93
CA VAL A 410 6.33 6.56 -2.72
C VAL A 410 7.59 6.92 -1.93
N GLY A 411 7.99 6.04 -1.01
CA GLY A 411 9.20 6.24 -0.18
C GLY A 411 10.26 5.16 -0.37
N GLY A 412 11.51 5.56 -0.55
CA GLY A 412 12.68 4.67 -0.66
C GLY A 412 12.53 3.63 -1.78
N SER A 413 12.78 2.36 -1.46
CA SER A 413 12.70 1.23 -2.41
C SER A 413 11.28 0.94 -2.95
N ALA A 414 10.23 1.55 -2.38
CA ALA A 414 8.87 1.46 -2.89
C ALA A 414 8.67 2.14 -4.25
N ILE A 415 9.68 2.88 -4.75
CA ILE A 415 9.75 3.35 -6.13
C ILE A 415 9.63 2.21 -7.16
N SER A 416 9.95 0.96 -6.77
CA SER A 416 9.67 -0.26 -7.54
C SER A 416 8.19 -0.46 -7.88
N PHE A 417 7.28 0.04 -7.05
CA PHE A 417 5.85 0.05 -7.34
C PHE A 417 5.45 1.25 -8.22
N GLY A 418 6.05 2.42 -7.95
CA GLY A 418 5.72 3.69 -8.62
C GLY A 418 6.12 3.76 -10.09
N LEU A 419 7.37 3.42 -10.42
CA LEU A 419 7.92 3.56 -11.78
C LEU A 419 7.15 2.79 -12.87
N PRO A 420 6.87 1.48 -12.73
CA PRO A 420 6.14 0.75 -13.76
C PRO A 420 4.70 1.25 -13.92
N LEU A 421 4.08 1.76 -12.85
CA LEU A 421 2.75 2.37 -12.91
C LEU A 421 2.78 3.72 -13.61
N LEU A 422 3.75 4.59 -13.29
CA LEU A 422 3.93 5.89 -13.96
C LEU A 422 4.00 5.70 -15.47
N ASN A 423 4.82 4.75 -15.93
CA ASN A 423 5.01 4.50 -17.35
C ASN A 423 3.73 4.05 -18.06
N ILE A 424 2.98 3.12 -17.46
CA ILE A 424 1.71 2.63 -18.02
C ILE A 424 0.63 3.70 -18.00
N LEU A 425 0.51 4.45 -16.90
CA LEU A 425 -0.53 5.45 -16.76
C LEU A 425 -0.31 6.63 -17.72
N ASN A 426 0.94 7.10 -17.86
CA ASN A 426 1.31 8.11 -18.84
C ASN A 426 1.05 7.61 -20.28
N PHE A 427 1.37 6.34 -20.59
CA PHE A 427 1.07 5.75 -21.90
C PHE A 427 -0.44 5.74 -22.21
N ASN A 428 -1.30 5.53 -21.21
CA ASN A 428 -2.75 5.47 -21.37
C ASN A 428 -3.45 6.84 -21.25
N GLY A 429 -2.69 7.94 -21.18
CA GLY A 429 -3.22 9.32 -21.19
C GLY A 429 -3.82 9.77 -19.86
N VAL A 430 -3.39 9.19 -18.75
CA VAL A 430 -3.80 9.61 -17.40
C VAL A 430 -2.80 10.65 -16.88
N HIS A 431 -3.28 11.73 -16.28
CA HIS A 431 -2.41 12.72 -15.65
C HIS A 431 -1.90 12.18 -14.31
N VAL A 432 -0.61 11.87 -14.24
CA VAL A 432 0.03 11.32 -13.04
C VAL A 432 0.99 12.34 -12.43
N ARG A 433 0.97 12.42 -11.11
CA ARG A 433 2.01 13.08 -10.32
C ARG A 433 2.57 12.08 -9.32
N LEU A 434 3.85 11.75 -9.42
CA LEU A 434 4.53 10.78 -8.58
C LEU A 434 5.55 11.50 -7.71
N ILE A 435 5.26 11.63 -6.42
CA ILE A 435 6.19 12.13 -5.40
C ILE A 435 7.02 10.95 -4.89
N TRP A 436 8.31 10.94 -5.18
CA TRP A 436 9.27 9.98 -4.66
C TRP A 436 10.14 10.63 -3.59
N VAL A 437 10.10 10.08 -2.38
CA VAL A 437 10.92 10.52 -1.26
C VAL A 437 12.09 9.55 -1.08
N SER A 438 13.31 10.03 -1.26
CA SER A 438 14.54 9.28 -0.96
C SER A 438 15.41 10.01 0.05
N ARG A 439 16.27 9.25 0.73
CA ARG A 439 17.23 9.82 1.70
C ARG A 439 18.52 10.23 1.03
N ASP A 440 19.04 9.33 0.19
CA ASP A 440 20.30 9.50 -0.49
C ASP A 440 20.07 9.95 -1.94
N TYR A 441 20.83 10.95 -2.37
CA TYR A 441 20.81 11.43 -3.76
C TYR A 441 21.37 10.37 -4.71
N ARG A 442 22.24 9.46 -4.25
CA ARG A 442 22.78 8.35 -5.05
C ARG A 442 21.72 7.35 -5.48
N ASP A 443 20.58 7.30 -4.79
CA ASP A 443 19.43 6.47 -5.19
C ASP A 443 18.88 6.88 -6.56
N LEU A 444 19.11 8.12 -7.00
CA LEU A 444 18.74 8.61 -8.34
C LEU A 444 19.34 7.77 -9.47
N ARG A 445 20.47 7.07 -9.23
CA ARG A 445 21.08 6.14 -10.20
C ARG A 445 20.11 5.03 -10.62
N VAL A 446 19.07 4.72 -9.84
CA VAL A 446 18.00 3.79 -10.25
C VAL A 446 17.40 4.19 -11.59
N LEU A 447 17.17 5.48 -11.82
CA LEU A 447 16.39 5.98 -12.96
C LEU A 447 17.10 5.71 -14.29
N SER A 448 18.43 5.65 -14.34
CA SER A 448 19.17 5.35 -15.57
C SER A 448 18.96 3.92 -16.07
N TYR A 449 18.50 3.00 -15.21
CA TYR A 449 18.21 1.61 -15.59
C TYR A 449 16.83 1.42 -16.23
N PHE A 450 15.95 2.42 -16.14
CA PHE A 450 14.58 2.34 -16.65
C PHE A 450 14.38 3.30 -17.83
N LYS A 451 13.90 2.75 -18.96
CA LYS A 451 13.49 3.53 -20.12
C LYS A 451 12.01 3.90 -19.97
N CYS A 452 11.71 4.85 -19.07
CA CYS A 452 10.35 5.28 -18.77
C CYS A 452 10.11 6.74 -19.17
N ASN A 453 8.84 7.08 -19.42
CA ASN A 453 8.44 8.49 -19.43
C ASN A 453 8.36 8.98 -17.97
N PHE A 454 9.30 9.85 -17.58
CA PHE A 454 9.38 10.42 -16.24
C PHE A 454 8.53 11.68 -16.05
N ASP A 455 7.69 12.03 -17.03
CA ASP A 455 6.73 13.12 -16.88
C ASP A 455 5.84 12.92 -15.64
N GLY A 456 5.73 13.97 -14.83
CA GLY A 456 5.04 13.95 -13.54
C GLY A 456 5.83 13.38 -12.36
N LEU A 457 7.11 12.97 -12.52
CA LEU A 457 7.95 12.51 -11.41
C LEU A 457 8.56 13.72 -10.64
N GLU A 458 8.29 13.78 -9.34
CA GLU A 458 8.89 14.73 -8.41
C GLU A 458 9.71 13.97 -7.37
N ILE A 459 10.98 14.34 -7.23
CA ILE A 459 11.92 13.66 -6.35
C ILE A 459 12.25 14.58 -5.19
N TYR A 460 12.11 14.08 -3.97
CA TYR A 460 12.42 14.80 -2.75
C TYR A 460 13.54 14.08 -2.00
N ILE A 461 14.65 14.79 -1.77
CA ILE A 461 15.79 14.28 -1.02
C ILE A 461 15.77 14.86 0.40
N THR A 462 15.53 14.01 1.40
CA THR A 462 15.37 14.44 2.80
C THR A 462 16.67 14.49 3.61
N GLY A 463 17.79 13.99 3.04
CA GLY A 463 19.10 13.94 3.70
C GLY A 463 19.45 12.58 4.32
N VAL A 464 20.71 12.46 4.77
CA VAL A 464 21.40 11.19 5.09
C VAL A 464 21.16 10.72 6.54
N THR A 465 20.63 11.56 7.43
CA THR A 465 20.47 11.21 8.86
C THR A 465 19.19 10.40 9.14
N GLY A 466 19.35 9.15 9.59
CA GLY A 466 18.29 8.24 10.07
C GLY A 466 17.94 7.08 9.12
N ASP A 467 16.85 6.35 9.39
CA ASP A 467 16.80 4.93 9.06
C ASP A 467 15.95 4.46 7.85
N GLU A 468 15.67 5.21 6.78
CA GLU A 468 14.71 4.91 5.67
C GLU A 468 13.26 4.53 6.08
N GLN A 469 13.03 3.75 7.13
CA GLN A 469 11.73 3.40 7.70
C GLN A 469 11.08 4.60 8.41
N ASP A 470 11.86 5.62 8.78
CA ASP A 470 11.33 6.86 9.35
C ASP A 470 11.00 7.91 8.27
N LEU A 471 10.95 7.54 6.99
CA LEU A 471 10.44 8.45 5.97
C LEU A 471 8.96 8.73 6.26
N GLU A 472 8.66 10.02 6.38
CA GLU A 472 7.33 10.55 6.66
C GLU A 472 7.08 11.73 5.72
N ILE A 473 5.81 11.97 5.42
CA ILE A 473 5.34 13.12 4.66
C ILE A 473 4.50 13.98 5.59
N ASP A 474 4.71 15.28 5.54
CA ASP A 474 3.90 16.23 6.31
C ASP A 474 2.67 16.60 5.48
N TYR A 475 1.55 16.92 6.13
CA TYR A 475 0.35 17.37 5.43
C TYR A 475 -0.37 18.42 6.26
N VAL A 476 -1.04 19.35 5.58
CA VAL A 476 -1.88 20.37 6.23
C VAL A 476 -3.29 19.80 6.41
N ASP A 477 -3.77 19.75 7.65
CA ASP A 477 -5.15 19.39 7.94
C ASP A 477 -6.07 20.47 7.34
N TYR A 478 -7.08 20.07 6.54
CA TYR A 478 -8.03 21.01 5.90
C TYR A 478 -8.73 21.95 6.90
N GLN A 479 -8.83 21.55 8.18
CA GLN A 479 -9.43 22.34 9.26
C GLN A 479 -8.47 23.37 9.89
N GLU A 480 -7.15 23.15 9.88
CA GLU A 480 -6.20 24.17 10.33
C GLU A 480 -6.15 25.34 9.35
N ALA A 481 -6.28 25.08 8.05
CA ALA A 481 -6.39 26.11 7.03
C ALA A 481 -7.66 26.98 7.19
N GLU A 482 -8.78 26.38 7.62
CA GLU A 482 -10.01 27.13 7.96
C GLU A 482 -9.88 27.91 9.29
N ASN A 483 -9.21 27.36 10.30
CA ASN A 483 -9.03 28.01 11.60
C ASN A 483 -7.97 29.13 11.59
N LEU A 484 -7.03 29.12 10.65
CA LEU A 484 -6.12 30.24 10.40
C LEU A 484 -6.80 31.44 9.71
N ASN A 485 -7.99 31.23 9.13
CA ASN A 485 -8.85 32.31 8.64
C ASN A 485 -9.70 32.89 9.79
N VAL A 486 -9.04 33.47 10.81
CA VAL A 486 -9.71 34.35 11.77
C VAL A 486 -10.06 35.67 11.05
N PRO A 487 -11.30 36.19 11.18
CA PRO A 487 -11.78 37.33 10.39
C PRO A 487 -11.05 38.62 10.79
N GLY A 488 -10.28 39.20 9.87
CA GLY A 488 -9.61 40.48 10.11
C GLY A 488 -8.60 40.93 9.05
N VAL A 489 -8.10 40.03 8.20
CA VAL A 489 -7.22 40.39 7.08
C VAL A 489 -7.93 40.03 5.79
N LYS A 490 -8.37 41.05 5.03
CA LYS A 490 -8.89 40.85 3.67
C LYS A 490 -7.80 40.19 2.82
N PRO A 491 -8.07 39.04 2.18
CA PRO A 491 -7.16 38.52 1.16
C PRO A 491 -7.05 39.58 0.06
N LEU A 492 -5.81 39.94 -0.32
CA LEU A 492 -5.58 40.67 -1.55
C LEU A 492 -6.12 39.80 -2.70
N GLU A 493 -7.22 40.25 -3.27
CA GLU A 493 -7.93 39.66 -4.38
C GLU A 493 -7.02 39.75 -5.63
N GLN A 494 -6.12 38.78 -5.80
CA GLN A 494 -5.45 38.57 -7.08
C GLN A 494 -6.47 37.95 -8.05
N LYS A 495 -7.13 38.84 -8.80
CA LYS A 495 -7.86 38.48 -10.01
C LYS A 495 -6.94 37.65 -10.93
N PRO A 496 -7.39 36.50 -11.47
CA PRO A 496 -6.63 35.79 -12.49
C PRO A 496 -6.41 36.72 -13.69
N PRO A 497 -5.29 36.61 -14.42
CA PRO A 497 -5.04 37.45 -15.58
C PRO A 497 -6.13 37.18 -16.62
N LEU A 498 -6.88 38.23 -16.98
CA LEU A 498 -7.72 38.22 -18.17
C LEU A 498 -6.80 38.04 -19.37
N VAL A 499 -6.95 36.92 -20.08
CA VAL A 499 -6.40 36.74 -21.42
C VAL A 499 -7.19 37.69 -22.34
N GLY A 500 -6.60 38.85 -22.63
CA GLY A 500 -7.17 39.82 -23.57
C GLY A 500 -6.96 39.37 -25.00
N CYS A 501 -8.05 39.26 -25.75
CA CYS A 501 -8.04 39.06 -27.20
C CYS A 501 -7.35 40.24 -27.91
N ILE A 502 -6.57 39.93 -28.93
CA ILE A 502 -5.84 40.86 -29.80
C ILE A 502 -6.82 41.83 -30.48
N GLY A 503 -6.63 43.13 -30.24
CA GLY A 503 -7.11 44.22 -31.07
C GLY A 503 -5.93 45.09 -31.49
N THR A 504 -5.96 45.56 -32.74
CA THR A 504 -4.93 46.32 -33.48
C THR A 504 -4.56 47.68 -32.87
N PRO A 505 -3.46 48.33 -33.32
CA PRO A 505 -2.54 49.06 -32.45
C PRO A 505 -2.86 50.55 -32.30
N GLU A 506 -2.53 51.12 -31.14
CA GLU A 506 -2.32 52.56 -31.01
C GLU A 506 -1.09 52.85 -30.14
N LEU A 507 -0.20 53.69 -30.69
CA LEU A 507 1.06 54.15 -30.10
C LEU A 507 0.80 54.94 -28.81
N THR A 508 1.52 54.66 -27.71
CA THR A 508 2.27 55.69 -26.96
C THR A 508 3.10 55.14 -25.77
N LYS A 509 4.38 55.55 -25.77
CA LYS A 509 5.33 55.87 -24.68
C LYS A 509 5.71 54.85 -23.57
N LYS A 510 7.00 54.50 -23.64
CA LYS A 510 7.99 54.04 -22.63
C LYS A 510 7.66 54.25 -21.14
N GLY A 511 7.94 53.19 -20.36
CA GLY A 511 8.27 53.24 -18.93
C GLY A 511 8.75 51.87 -18.43
N SER A 512 10.05 51.75 -18.15
CA SER A 512 10.73 50.56 -17.62
C SER A 512 10.44 50.36 -16.13
N LEU A 513 10.08 49.14 -15.69
CA LEU A 513 10.39 48.64 -14.35
C LEU A 513 10.29 47.11 -14.30
N MET A 514 11.43 46.44 -14.10
CA MET A 514 11.50 45.02 -13.73
C MET A 514 11.14 44.88 -12.24
N ALA A 515 10.23 43.96 -11.91
CA ALA A 515 10.01 43.49 -10.55
C ALA A 515 10.02 41.96 -10.51
N THR A 516 11.13 41.41 -10.06
CA THR A 516 11.36 40.01 -9.72
C THR A 516 10.63 39.71 -8.40
N VAL A 517 9.70 38.76 -8.39
CA VAL A 517 9.06 38.25 -7.16
C VAL A 517 9.52 36.81 -6.95
N SER A 518 10.50 36.64 -6.06
CA SER A 518 10.98 35.37 -5.54
C SER A 518 10.05 34.91 -4.40
N ALA A 519 9.54 33.68 -4.48
CA ALA A 519 8.74 33.07 -3.41
C ALA A 519 9.60 32.02 -2.67
N ASN A 520 10.09 32.41 -1.49
CA ASN A 520 10.86 31.56 -0.59
C ASN A 520 10.06 30.34 -0.10
N TYR A 521 10.55 29.13 -0.38
CA TYR A 521 10.26 27.93 0.42
C TYR A 521 11.38 27.77 1.44
N GLY A 522 11.07 27.98 2.73
CA GLY A 522 12.06 27.89 3.80
C GLY A 522 11.46 27.68 5.19
N SER A 523 11.76 26.51 5.76
CA SER A 523 11.88 26.18 7.20
C SER A 523 10.75 26.57 8.17
N ILE A 524 9.89 25.61 8.53
CA ILE A 524 9.37 25.49 9.90
C ILE A 524 9.42 24.03 10.33
N SER A 525 10.50 23.65 11.00
CA SER A 525 10.50 22.55 11.96
C SER A 525 10.96 23.13 13.30
N ARG A 526 10.00 23.38 14.19
CA ARG A 526 10.23 23.42 15.64
C ARG A 526 9.08 22.74 16.34
N ARG A 527 9.25 21.45 16.57
CA ARG A 527 8.58 20.72 17.65
C ARG A 527 9.49 20.82 18.87
N SER A 528 9.16 21.69 19.82
CA SER A 528 9.76 21.70 21.16
C SER A 528 8.69 22.10 22.17
N ILE A 529 8.24 21.17 23.01
CA ILE A 529 8.76 20.91 24.37
C ILE A 529 7.98 21.73 25.40
N ASN A 530 7.69 21.05 26.50
CA ASN A 530 6.82 21.42 27.60
C ASN A 530 7.08 22.81 28.19
N LYS A 531 5.97 23.42 28.65
CA LYS A 531 5.90 24.42 29.73
C LYS A 531 6.88 24.06 30.87
N VAL A 532 7.86 24.93 31.13
CA VAL A 532 8.39 25.23 32.47
C VAL A 532 8.83 26.71 32.47
N ASP A 533 8.59 27.35 33.60
CA ASP A 533 8.52 28.78 33.87
C ASP A 533 9.79 29.61 33.61
N LEU A 534 9.54 30.89 33.30
CA LEU A 534 10.49 31.99 33.32
C LEU A 534 10.89 32.32 34.77
N GLN A 535 12.19 32.32 35.07
CA GLN A 535 12.78 33.21 36.06
C GLN A 535 14.17 33.68 35.62
N ASN A 536 14.35 35.00 35.69
CA ASN A 536 15.55 35.78 35.44
C ASN A 536 16.71 35.38 36.36
N ASN A 537 17.96 35.45 35.85
CA ASN A 537 19.02 36.28 36.45
C ASN A 537 20.35 36.27 35.66
N SER A 538 21.16 37.26 36.01
CA SER A 538 22.29 37.93 35.36
C SER A 538 23.65 37.20 35.27
N SER A 539 24.48 37.72 34.35
CA SER A 539 25.94 37.99 34.43
C SER A 539 26.95 36.83 34.58
N ASN A 540 27.74 36.54 33.52
CA ASN A 540 29.16 36.95 33.37
C ASN A 540 29.86 36.30 32.14
N PRO A 541 30.97 36.87 31.62
CA PRO A 541 31.59 36.51 30.34
C PRO A 541 32.80 35.57 30.47
N GLY A 542 33.09 34.80 29.41
CA GLY A 542 34.32 33.99 29.32
C GLY A 542 34.39 33.04 28.12
N THR A 543 34.96 33.53 27.01
CA THR A 543 35.86 32.84 26.05
C THR A 543 35.63 31.37 25.68
N ASN A 544 35.22 31.10 24.43
CA ASN A 544 36.11 30.55 23.39
C ASN A 544 35.37 30.49 22.04
N SER A 545 35.90 31.21 21.06
CA SER A 545 35.42 31.33 19.70
C SER A 545 35.65 30.03 18.91
N ILE A 546 34.56 29.36 18.52
CA ILE A 546 34.53 28.47 17.36
C ILE A 546 33.55 29.10 16.37
N SER A 547 34.07 29.50 15.22
CA SER A 547 33.33 30.14 14.12
C SER A 547 32.15 29.26 13.66
N PRO A 548 30.94 29.81 13.44
CA PRO A 548 29.86 29.02 12.86
C PRO A 548 30.13 28.84 11.36
N VAL A 549 30.14 27.59 10.92
CA VAL A 549 30.18 27.20 9.50
C VAL A 549 28.96 27.80 8.81
N ARG A 550 29.22 28.61 7.78
CA ARG A 550 28.25 29.25 6.91
C ARG A 550 27.65 28.18 6.00
N TYR A 551 26.39 27.80 6.20
CA TYR A 551 25.66 26.97 5.25
C TYR A 551 25.37 27.79 3.99
N GLN A 552 25.87 27.33 2.85
CA GLN A 552 25.55 27.87 1.53
C GLN A 552 24.19 27.29 1.11
N GLU A 553 23.24 28.13 0.69
CA GLU A 553 21.93 27.71 0.18
C GLU A 553 22.09 26.81 -1.06
N LEU A 554 21.54 25.59 -0.98
CA LEU A 554 21.45 24.67 -2.11
C LEU A 554 20.35 25.17 -3.07
N VAL A 555 20.69 25.32 -4.35
CA VAL A 555 19.80 25.88 -5.38
C VAL A 555 18.71 24.86 -5.78
N ASP A 556 17.44 25.27 -5.67
CA ASP A 556 16.30 24.51 -6.17
C ASP A 556 16.24 24.56 -7.72
N HIS A 557 16.03 23.41 -8.37
CA HIS A 557 16.06 23.29 -9.84
C HIS A 557 14.66 23.21 -10.48
N GLY A 558 13.61 23.57 -9.72
CA GLY A 558 12.20 23.36 -10.04
C GLY A 558 11.43 24.44 -10.84
N GLU A 559 12.02 25.57 -11.28
CA GLU A 559 11.27 26.60 -12.02
C GLU A 559 10.90 26.16 -13.46
N SER A 560 9.65 26.48 -13.86
CA SER A 560 9.11 26.28 -15.22
C SER A 560 9.70 27.29 -16.20
N ASP A 561 10.27 26.81 -17.31
CA ASP A 561 10.83 27.67 -18.36
C ASP A 561 9.78 27.86 -19.47
N GLY A 562 9.59 29.07 -19.97
CA GLY A 562 8.56 29.41 -20.96
C GLY A 562 8.69 28.71 -22.32
N ASN A 563 9.78 27.95 -22.51
CA ASN A 563 10.02 27.09 -23.67
C ASN A 563 9.45 25.67 -23.51
N ASP A 564 8.75 25.39 -22.40
CA ASP A 564 8.13 24.09 -22.13
C ASP A 564 6.80 23.87 -22.91
N GLU A 565 6.29 24.87 -23.64
CA GLU A 565 5.18 24.72 -24.60
C GLU A 565 5.68 24.33 -26.00
N VAL A 566 5.32 23.13 -26.46
CA VAL A 566 5.53 22.72 -27.85
C VAL A 566 4.39 23.27 -28.70
N ASP A 567 4.67 24.29 -29.51
CA ASP A 567 3.72 24.79 -30.51
C ASP A 567 3.66 23.84 -31.72
N PHE A 568 2.60 23.03 -31.78
CA PHE A 568 2.35 22.09 -32.88
C PHE A 568 1.77 22.74 -34.14
N THR A 569 1.47 24.04 -34.13
CA THR A 569 0.81 24.70 -35.28
C THR A 569 1.70 24.81 -36.51
N GLU A 570 3.02 24.90 -36.36
CA GLU A 570 3.95 24.99 -37.50
C GLU A 570 4.23 23.64 -38.18
N LEU A 571 4.04 22.51 -37.49
CA LEU A 571 4.34 21.18 -38.02
C LEU A 571 3.29 20.65 -39.03
N PHE A 572 2.10 21.26 -39.05
CA PHE A 572 0.98 20.85 -39.92
C PHE A 572 0.53 21.93 -40.92
N SER A 573 1.20 23.08 -41.00
CA SER A 573 0.90 24.10 -42.02
C SER A 573 1.38 23.65 -43.40
N SER A 574 0.50 22.97 -44.15
CA SER A 574 0.68 22.75 -45.59
C SER A 574 0.62 24.09 -46.34
N LYS A 575 1.77 24.66 -46.71
CA LYS A 575 1.81 25.76 -47.70
C LYS A 575 2.18 25.22 -49.07
N ARG A 576 1.16 25.25 -49.94
CA ARG A 576 1.21 25.06 -51.40
C ARG A 576 2.30 25.94 -52.03
N GLY A 577 3.08 25.35 -52.94
CA GLY A 577 4.07 26.07 -53.73
C GLY A 577 3.48 27.02 -54.76
N LYS A 578 4.27 28.03 -55.12
CA LYS A 578 4.32 28.74 -56.41
C LYS A 578 5.46 29.77 -56.40
N GLY A 579 6.22 29.85 -57.51
CA GLY A 579 6.90 31.08 -57.94
C GLY A 579 8.43 31.06 -57.91
N LEU A 580 9.01 31.13 -59.11
CA LEU A 580 10.42 31.16 -59.48
C LEU A 580 10.96 32.62 -59.49
N SER A 581 12.15 32.89 -58.94
CA SER A 581 13.11 33.89 -59.49
C SER A 581 14.46 33.86 -58.76
N SER A 582 15.52 34.00 -59.56
CA SER A 582 16.96 33.89 -59.32
C SER A 582 17.58 34.82 -58.27
N LEU A 583 18.63 34.35 -57.58
CA LEU A 583 19.95 35.00 -57.47
C LEU A 583 20.97 34.07 -56.75
N GLU A 584 22.24 34.29 -57.08
CA GLU A 584 23.42 33.42 -57.06
C GLU A 584 24.07 33.05 -55.69
N PRO A 585 25.09 32.15 -55.66
CA PRO A 585 25.36 31.23 -54.56
C PRO A 585 26.41 31.75 -53.57
N ASN A 586 26.31 31.36 -52.31
CA ASN A 586 27.46 31.09 -51.46
C ASN A 586 27.05 30.33 -50.19
N THR A 587 27.98 29.54 -49.69
CA THR A 587 27.95 28.67 -48.49
C THR A 587 27.14 27.38 -48.63
N VAL A 588 27.88 26.33 -48.97
CA VAL A 588 27.56 24.94 -48.63
C VAL A 588 27.47 24.87 -47.11
N ASP A 589 26.24 24.80 -46.58
CA ASP A 589 26.01 24.28 -45.24
C ASP A 589 25.14 23.02 -45.33
N THR A 590 25.75 21.96 -44.82
CA THR A 590 25.35 20.58 -44.81
C THR A 590 23.92 20.42 -44.30
N PHE A 591 23.04 19.90 -45.15
CA PHE A 591 21.78 19.29 -44.74
C PHE A 591 22.04 18.12 -43.78
N LEU A 592 21.17 17.99 -42.77
CA LEU A 592 20.95 16.84 -41.86
C LEU A 592 21.86 16.70 -40.62
N THR A 593 21.33 17.12 -39.47
CA THR A 593 21.14 16.30 -38.25
C THR A 593 20.35 17.12 -37.21
N LYS A 594 19.02 17.20 -37.34
CA LYS A 594 18.15 17.64 -36.23
C LYS A 594 17.94 16.47 -35.27
N GLU A 595 19.01 16.08 -34.58
CA GLU A 595 18.88 15.49 -33.25
C GLU A 595 18.63 16.62 -32.25
N SER A 596 17.82 16.35 -31.22
CA SER A 596 17.42 17.26 -30.13
C SER A 596 16.27 18.24 -30.41
N VAL A 597 15.09 17.68 -30.73
CA VAL A 597 13.80 18.27 -30.30
C VAL A 597 13.54 17.97 -28.79
N PHE A 598 14.36 17.12 -28.18
CA PHE A 598 14.27 16.75 -26.77
C PHE A 598 15.29 17.49 -25.90
N ARG A 599 14.86 17.94 -24.71
CA ARG A 599 15.72 18.54 -23.69
C ARG A 599 16.86 17.57 -23.33
N LYS A 600 18.06 18.08 -23.10
CA LYS A 600 19.20 17.29 -22.62
C LYS A 600 19.05 17.06 -21.10
N PRO A 601 19.47 15.90 -20.57
CA PRO A 601 19.40 15.64 -19.12
C PRO A 601 20.17 16.70 -18.32
N LYS A 602 19.62 17.15 -17.19
CA LYS A 602 20.29 18.10 -16.30
C LYS A 602 21.34 17.36 -15.48
N LEU A 603 22.58 17.87 -15.47
CA LEU A 603 23.64 17.39 -14.60
C LEU A 603 23.46 17.96 -13.20
N ILE A 604 23.62 17.11 -12.18
CA ILE A 604 23.73 17.52 -10.78
C ILE A 604 25.17 17.28 -10.33
N ASP A 605 25.77 18.30 -9.77
CA ASP A 605 26.99 18.16 -9.01
C ASP A 605 26.63 17.63 -7.60
N PRO A 606 27.37 16.61 -7.10
CA PRO A 606 27.10 16.05 -5.78
C PRO A 606 27.16 17.14 -4.71
N PRO A 607 26.30 17.08 -3.66
CA PRO A 607 26.38 18.03 -2.55
C PRO A 607 27.78 18.01 -1.94
N GLU A 608 28.32 19.17 -1.59
CA GLU A 608 29.74 19.40 -1.28
C GLU A 608 30.24 18.78 0.05
N TYR A 609 29.51 17.83 0.62
CA TYR A 609 29.88 17.15 1.87
C TYR A 609 29.69 15.64 1.76
N GLU A 610 30.72 14.93 2.24
CA GLU A 610 30.85 13.48 2.45
C GLU A 610 31.51 12.69 1.29
N VAL A 611 32.84 12.80 1.20
CA VAL A 611 33.69 11.75 0.62
C VAL A 611 33.67 10.58 1.59
N PHE A 612 33.11 9.44 1.18
CA PHE A 612 33.14 8.20 1.96
C PHE A 612 34.39 7.38 1.58
N GLU A 613 34.89 6.52 2.49
CA GLU A 613 36.06 5.66 2.22
C GLU A 613 35.89 4.75 0.97
N ASP A 614 34.65 4.38 0.60
CA ASP A 614 34.33 3.64 -0.64
C ASP A 614 34.66 4.43 -1.92
N ASP A 615 34.71 5.77 -1.86
CA ASP A 615 35.06 6.62 -3.01
C ASP A 615 36.59 6.70 -3.24
N LEU A 616 37.40 6.26 -2.26
CA LEU A 616 38.87 6.26 -2.34
C LEU A 616 39.45 4.98 -2.96
N GLU A 617 38.67 3.90 -3.07
CA GLU A 617 39.12 2.65 -3.72
C GLU A 617 38.92 2.65 -5.24
N LEU A 618 38.19 3.63 -5.78
CA LEU A 618 38.05 3.85 -7.22
C LEU A 618 39.16 4.83 -7.65
N GLY A 619 40.26 4.31 -8.21
CA GLY A 619 41.40 5.09 -8.69
C GLY A 619 41.02 6.28 -9.59
N GLU A 620 41.98 7.17 -9.85
CA GLU A 620 41.82 8.52 -10.43
C GLU A 620 40.95 8.65 -11.70
N ASP A 621 40.60 7.56 -12.40
CA ASP A 621 39.60 7.54 -13.48
C ASP A 621 38.12 7.55 -13.01
N GLY A 622 37.83 7.31 -11.72
CA GLY A 622 36.49 7.30 -11.13
C GLY A 622 35.91 8.67 -10.79
N SER A 623 36.75 9.70 -10.65
CA SER A 623 36.37 11.06 -10.24
C SER A 623 35.47 11.77 -11.26
N ARG A 624 35.52 11.38 -12.54
CA ARG A 624 34.64 11.94 -13.59
C ARG A 624 33.21 11.39 -13.60
N ASN A 625 32.93 10.29 -12.89
CA ASN A 625 31.64 9.58 -12.93
C ASN A 625 30.64 9.95 -11.81
N ASN A 626 30.95 10.95 -10.97
CA ASN A 626 30.05 11.38 -9.88
C ASN A 626 28.94 12.36 -10.31
N LYS A 627 28.84 12.67 -11.61
CA LYS A 627 27.79 13.52 -12.16
C LYS A 627 26.52 12.70 -12.39
N LEU A 628 25.54 12.88 -11.49
CA LEU A 628 24.23 12.27 -11.60
C LEU A 628 23.40 13.04 -12.62
N THR A 629 22.79 12.33 -13.56
CA THR A 629 21.91 12.93 -14.57
C THR A 629 20.46 12.69 -14.18
N VAL A 630 19.69 13.77 -14.09
CA VAL A 630 18.24 13.65 -13.92
C VAL A 630 17.62 13.49 -15.30
N PRO A 631 16.81 12.44 -15.52
CA PRO A 631 16.09 12.26 -16.77
C PRO A 631 15.17 13.44 -17.06
N THR A 632 14.94 13.71 -18.34
CA THR A 632 13.97 14.72 -18.77
C THR A 632 12.56 14.40 -18.25
N GLY A 633 11.87 15.43 -17.77
CA GLY A 633 10.52 15.33 -17.21
C GLY A 633 10.48 15.13 -15.68
N ALA A 634 11.57 14.70 -15.04
CA ALA A 634 11.64 14.61 -13.59
C ALA A 634 12.05 15.95 -12.95
N LYS A 635 11.38 16.32 -11.87
CA LYS A 635 11.71 17.49 -11.03
C LYS A 635 12.40 17.03 -9.75
N LEU A 636 13.41 17.78 -9.32
CA LEU A 636 14.15 17.48 -8.10
C LEU A 636 14.02 18.62 -7.11
N TYR A 637 13.68 18.26 -5.87
CA TYR A 637 13.57 19.14 -4.72
C TYR A 637 14.37 18.59 -3.54
N PHE A 638 14.88 19.48 -2.70
CA PHE A 638 15.56 19.12 -1.46
C PHE A 638 14.63 19.44 -0.27
N GLY A 639 14.57 18.53 0.70
CA GLY A 639 13.70 18.63 1.88
C GLY A 639 12.55 17.62 1.89
N ARG A 640 11.72 17.71 2.93
CA ARG A 640 10.54 16.83 3.11
C ARG A 640 9.35 17.40 2.33
N PRO A 641 8.63 16.57 1.55
CA PRO A 641 7.43 17.04 0.86
C PRO A 641 6.32 17.38 1.86
N LEU A 642 5.50 18.38 1.50
CA LEU A 642 4.32 18.81 2.24
C LEU A 642 3.09 18.68 1.33
N LEU A 643 2.12 17.84 1.73
CA LEU A 643 0.82 17.77 1.05
C LEU A 643 -0.04 18.97 1.49
N SER A 644 -0.27 19.87 0.53
CA SER A 644 -0.93 21.15 0.69
C SER A 644 -2.31 21.18 0.00
N PRO A 645 -3.14 22.21 0.26
CA PRO A 645 -4.36 22.43 -0.50
C PRO A 645 -4.13 22.59 -2.02
N ARG A 646 -2.92 23.00 -2.45
CA ARG A 646 -2.59 23.10 -3.89
C ARG A 646 -2.60 21.73 -4.55
N ASP A 647 -2.13 20.71 -3.86
CA ASP A 647 -2.13 19.32 -4.35
C ASP A 647 -3.56 18.79 -4.47
N TYR A 648 -4.44 19.19 -3.55
CA TYR A 648 -5.87 18.90 -3.62
C TYR A 648 -6.53 19.58 -4.84
N HIS A 649 -6.23 20.86 -5.09
CA HIS A 649 -6.74 21.56 -6.27
C HIS A 649 -6.22 20.96 -7.58
N TRP A 650 -4.95 20.54 -7.63
CA TRP A 650 -4.39 19.81 -8.78
C TRP A 650 -5.14 18.51 -9.06
N CYS A 651 -5.50 17.77 -8.01
CA CYS A 651 -6.32 16.57 -8.11
C CYS A 651 -7.72 16.85 -8.72
N LEU A 652 -8.27 18.03 -8.50
CA LEU A 652 -9.61 18.44 -8.98
C LEU A 652 -9.61 19.21 -10.29
N GLN A 653 -8.44 19.56 -10.83
CA GLN A 653 -8.33 20.37 -12.02
C GLN A 653 -8.96 19.67 -13.24
N LYS A 654 -9.70 20.43 -14.05
CA LYS A 654 -10.29 19.95 -15.30
C LYS A 654 -9.47 20.44 -16.48
N ASP A 655 -9.11 19.54 -17.38
CA ASP A 655 -8.51 19.89 -18.66
C ASP A 655 -9.61 20.41 -19.58
N CYS A 656 -9.52 21.70 -19.93
CA CYS A 656 -10.46 22.31 -20.87
C CYS A 656 -10.07 21.87 -22.27
N VAL A 657 -10.93 21.11 -22.94
CA VAL A 657 -10.80 20.92 -24.40
C VAL A 657 -11.09 22.29 -25.01
N GLY A 658 -10.19 22.75 -25.90
CA GLY A 658 -10.30 24.03 -26.60
C GLY A 658 -11.67 24.25 -27.26
N PRO A 659 -11.97 25.49 -27.66
CA PRO A 659 -13.34 25.95 -27.89
C PRO A 659 -14.07 25.01 -28.86
N SER A 660 -15.25 24.53 -28.45
CA SER A 660 -16.23 24.03 -29.42
C SER A 660 -16.51 25.15 -30.41
N GLU A 661 -16.93 24.81 -31.63
CA GLU A 661 -17.29 25.75 -32.71
C GLU A 661 -18.31 26.83 -32.28
N THR A 662 -18.90 26.69 -31.10
CA THR A 662 -19.81 27.63 -30.43
C THR A 662 -19.18 28.62 -29.46
N GLY A 663 -17.85 28.70 -29.31
CA GLY A 663 -17.19 29.78 -28.55
C GLY A 663 -17.52 29.84 -27.05
N GLN A 664 -18.05 28.77 -26.46
CA GLN A 664 -18.23 28.67 -25.01
C GLN A 664 -16.94 28.19 -24.36
N CYS A 665 -16.26 29.09 -23.64
CA CYS A 665 -15.23 28.72 -22.68
C CYS A 665 -15.85 27.79 -21.63
N CYS A 666 -15.12 26.76 -21.20
CA CYS A 666 -15.56 25.84 -20.15
C CYS A 666 -15.87 26.62 -18.86
N GLN A 667 -17.15 26.90 -18.61
CA GLN A 667 -17.59 27.36 -17.30
C GLN A 667 -17.64 26.14 -16.36
N PRO A 668 -17.00 26.20 -15.18
CA PRO A 668 -17.23 25.18 -14.16
C PRO A 668 -18.67 25.35 -13.66
N ASN A 669 -19.59 24.53 -14.17
CA ASN A 669 -20.93 24.46 -13.60
C ASN A 669 -20.82 23.91 -12.17
N ASN A 670 -21.06 24.79 -11.19
CA ASN A 670 -21.21 24.50 -9.76
C ASN A 670 -22.52 23.74 -9.49
N GLU A 671 -22.73 22.58 -10.11
CA GLU A 671 -23.76 21.65 -9.67
C GLU A 671 -23.10 20.59 -8.78
N ASP A 672 -23.55 20.51 -7.52
CA ASP A 672 -23.01 19.60 -6.50
C ASP A 672 -22.98 18.11 -6.92
N GLY A 673 -23.81 17.73 -7.91
CA GLY A 673 -23.83 16.39 -8.50
C GLY A 673 -22.62 16.06 -9.40
N LEU A 674 -22.03 17.06 -10.07
CA LEU A 674 -20.87 16.89 -10.96
C LEU A 674 -19.57 16.71 -10.17
N HIS A 675 -19.44 17.40 -9.03
CA HIS A 675 -18.22 17.36 -8.22
C HIS A 675 -17.91 15.96 -7.67
N VAL A 676 -18.92 15.20 -7.27
CA VAL A 676 -18.73 13.83 -6.74
C VAL A 676 -18.33 12.84 -7.85
N ASP A 677 -18.78 13.08 -9.09
CA ASP A 677 -18.41 12.25 -10.24
C ASP A 677 -16.98 12.51 -10.71
N ASP A 678 -16.50 13.74 -10.58
CA ASP A 678 -15.11 14.08 -10.82
C ASP A 678 -14.21 13.46 -9.74
N LEU A 679 -14.59 13.57 -8.46
CA LEU A 679 -13.91 12.93 -7.33
C LEU A 679 -13.80 11.41 -7.47
N ALA A 680 -14.83 10.75 -8.03
CA ALA A 680 -14.83 9.31 -8.26
C ALA A 680 -13.76 8.83 -9.26
N LYS A 681 -13.18 9.74 -10.06
CA LYS A 681 -12.14 9.43 -11.06
C LYS A 681 -10.72 9.78 -10.59
N VAL A 682 -10.58 10.34 -9.39
CA VAL A 682 -9.29 10.75 -8.82
C VAL A 682 -8.82 9.71 -7.81
N TRP A 683 -7.58 9.23 -7.98
CA TRP A 683 -6.99 8.22 -7.10
C TRP A 683 -5.71 8.70 -6.44
N ILE A 684 -5.61 8.47 -5.12
CA ILE A 684 -4.41 8.70 -4.33
C ILE A 684 -3.79 7.36 -3.97
N ILE A 685 -2.50 7.22 -4.25
CA ILE A 685 -1.77 5.97 -4.07
C ILE A 685 -0.59 6.22 -3.14
N ALA A 686 -0.38 5.35 -2.15
CA ALA A 686 0.79 5.42 -1.29
C ALA A 686 1.48 4.06 -1.15
N ALA A 687 2.82 4.06 -1.21
CA ALA A 687 3.64 2.87 -0.99
C ALA A 687 4.94 3.21 -0.26
N GLY A 688 5.38 2.33 0.65
CA GLY A 688 6.63 2.48 1.39
C GLY A 688 6.44 2.50 2.91
N PRO A 689 7.23 3.29 3.66
CA PRO A 689 7.19 3.30 5.12
C PRO A 689 5.82 3.65 5.70
N GLN A 690 5.47 3.00 6.80
CA GLN A 690 4.10 3.07 7.34
C GLN A 690 3.72 4.49 7.80
N GLY A 691 4.70 5.30 8.23
CA GLY A 691 4.50 6.71 8.57
C GLY A 691 3.99 7.51 7.37
N LEU A 692 4.74 7.49 6.27
CA LEU A 692 4.37 8.11 4.99
C LEU A 692 3.00 7.63 4.50
N VAL A 693 2.78 6.31 4.43
CA VAL A 693 1.52 5.75 3.91
C VAL A 693 0.31 6.16 4.78
N ASN A 694 0.49 6.19 6.10
CA ASN A 694 -0.59 6.60 7.01
C ASN A 694 -0.90 8.10 6.91
N ALA A 695 0.12 8.95 6.71
CA ALA A 695 -0.07 10.38 6.52
C ALA A 695 -0.82 10.68 5.21
N THR A 696 -0.37 10.11 4.08
CA THR A 696 -1.07 10.23 2.79
C THR A 696 -2.51 9.69 2.86
N ARG A 697 -2.72 8.58 3.59
CA ARG A 697 -4.06 8.03 3.82
C ARG A 697 -4.98 9.03 4.53
N ARG A 698 -4.49 9.74 5.54
CA ARG A 698 -5.29 10.72 6.28
C ARG A 698 -5.69 11.87 5.36
N TRP A 699 -4.70 12.49 4.73
CA TRP A 699 -4.92 13.58 3.79
C TRP A 699 -5.93 13.22 2.68
N ALA A 700 -5.82 12.05 2.07
CA ALA A 700 -6.77 11.59 1.05
C ALA A 700 -8.19 11.35 1.60
N ASN A 701 -8.30 10.73 2.78
CA ASN A 701 -9.59 10.44 3.41
C ASN A 701 -10.30 11.70 3.92
N ASP A 702 -9.55 12.73 4.31
CA ASP A 702 -10.09 14.00 4.77
C ASP A 702 -10.57 14.84 3.57
N GLY A 703 -9.86 14.77 2.44
CA GLY A 703 -10.27 15.36 1.15
C GLY A 703 -11.38 14.61 0.41
N GLY A 704 -11.88 13.48 0.93
CA GLY A 704 -12.94 12.69 0.31
C GLY A 704 -12.51 11.89 -0.95
N LEU A 705 -11.20 11.73 -1.17
CA LEU A 705 -10.62 11.12 -2.37
C LEU A 705 -10.53 9.58 -2.25
N HIS A 706 -10.45 8.88 -3.39
CA HIS A 706 -10.12 7.46 -3.38
C HIS A 706 -8.68 7.24 -2.95
N PHE A 707 -8.47 6.28 -2.05
CA PHE A 707 -7.14 5.94 -1.53
C PHE A 707 -6.83 4.45 -1.72
N HIS A 708 -5.65 4.19 -2.26
CA HIS A 708 -5.06 2.87 -2.41
C HIS A 708 -3.70 2.79 -1.70
N GLU A 709 -3.50 1.77 -0.88
CA GLU A 709 -2.23 1.49 -0.20
C GLU A 709 -1.64 0.20 -0.76
N GLU A 710 -0.36 0.26 -1.12
CA GLU A 710 0.47 -0.92 -1.33
C GLU A 710 1.53 -0.97 -0.22
N SER A 711 1.42 -1.93 0.69
CA SER A 711 2.39 -2.10 1.79
C SER A 711 2.89 -3.54 1.85
N PHE A 712 4.17 -3.71 1.50
CA PHE A 712 4.97 -4.90 1.79
C PHE A 712 5.90 -4.62 2.96
N SER A 713 5.36 -4.22 4.11
CA SER A 713 6.18 -4.09 5.33
C SER A 713 6.70 -5.49 5.72
N ILE A 714 8.01 -5.74 5.55
CA ILE A 714 8.69 -6.91 6.10
C ILE A 714 8.94 -6.69 7.59
#